data_AF-A0A5A7T778-F1
#
_entry.id   AF-A0A5A7T778-F1
#
_cell.length_a   1.000
_cell.length_b   1.000
_cell.length_c   1.000
_cell.angle_alpha   90.00
_cell.angle_beta   90.00
_cell.angle_gamma   90.00
#
_symmetry.space_group_name_H-M   'P 1'
#
loop_
_entity.id
_entity.type
_entity.pdbx_description
1 polymer ?
#
loop_
_entity_poly.entity_id
_entity_poly.type
_entity_poly.pdbx_seq_one_letter_code
_entity_poly.pdbx_strand_id
1 'polypeptide(L)'
;MASEAMYDLKSLLSSEGRDFLIRNNGDQVKISSLSGKIVGLYFSAGWCPPCRFFTPKLAKVYKELASENNDFEVVFISSDGDEYSFEAYFLRMPWLSIPFEDSETKTKLKSLFQLSGIPHLVVIDGNGKVSSDDGVDLVRDFGVDAYPFTSDRKKQLLIQKEEEAKRNNQTIDSLLVSISRNYVVSNDGNQIPVYELEGKLIGLYFSKQGHEDCGNFTPKLIEAYNKLKKKEENFEIVFISLDEEEDENLFKEAFKTMPWLALPFKDERCQELKLYFEVTHIPALVIIGQDGKTSNPNAVELIKGHGIDAYPFAPKNLDVLDDIPNARLESQSPKPTFYDLSLLSSERRDFLIRNNGDQVKISSLIGKRVGLYFSAGWCPPCRLFTPKLSEFYKELLANNSKNNDFEIIFISSDRDALSFKAYFSKMPWLSIPFDDLETQKKLKILFQLRSIPYLVVIDGNGKVSSDDGVNLVKEFGVDAYPFTADRKKQLLAQKEEAKKNPQTIASVLASPSRNYLVSNDGKQIPVSKLEGKLIGLYFSLPGHEHCEDFTPKLSEVYNKLKKKDENFEIVFVSLEEEDEDLFDEAFESMPWLALPFKDEKCQKLKLYFDVGEIPALVITGQDGRTLNPNAVDLIKQHGIDAYPFTPKKHDVLHGKVEASCGCDGSKNDNDKTMEETKDEKVEDSCGCDGSLKKDDDKTMEETKDGNVEVSCGCDGSSKRDDDKTMEETKDRKVEVSCGYDGSKNDGDEKMEETKDKTVEVSCGCDGSKNDEDEKMEETKDGKVEVSCCGCDESKNDDDQKMEETKEEIKEGCGCKG
;
A
#
# COMPACT_ATOMS: atom_id res chain seq x y z
N MET A 1 -24.32 2.31 -32.04
CA MET A 1 -23.77 2.04 -33.40
C MET A 1 -22.68 3.08 -33.74
N ALA A 2 -21.53 3.01 -33.06
CA ALA A 2 -20.37 3.88 -33.32
C ALA A 2 -19.02 3.12 -33.36
N SER A 3 -18.98 1.90 -32.82
CA SER A 3 -17.78 1.06 -32.62
C SER A 3 -17.12 0.50 -33.89
N GLU A 4 -17.71 0.72 -35.06
CA GLU A 4 -17.16 0.30 -36.36
C GLU A 4 -16.84 1.50 -37.29
N ALA A 5 -17.13 2.73 -36.88
CA ALA A 5 -16.82 3.91 -37.67
C ALA A 5 -15.31 4.23 -37.58
N MET A 6 -14.69 4.43 -38.75
CA MET A 6 -13.36 5.03 -38.87
C MET A 6 -13.50 6.52 -39.12
N TYR A 7 -12.86 7.33 -38.27
CA TYR A 7 -12.88 8.78 -38.32
C TYR A 7 -11.52 9.32 -38.77
N ASP A 8 -11.47 10.08 -39.86
CA ASP A 8 -10.32 10.94 -40.14
C ASP A 8 -10.26 12.04 -39.07
N LEU A 9 -9.23 12.00 -38.22
CA LEU A 9 -8.99 13.00 -37.17
C LEU A 9 -8.94 14.43 -37.72
N LYS A 10 -8.49 14.62 -38.98
CA LYS A 10 -8.48 15.94 -39.61
C LYS A 10 -9.91 16.45 -39.83
N SER A 11 -10.72 15.71 -40.60
CA SER A 11 -12.16 16.00 -40.85
C SER A 11 -13.00 16.07 -39.56
N LEU A 12 -12.61 15.32 -38.53
CA LEU A 12 -13.28 15.31 -37.24
C LEU A 12 -13.02 16.59 -36.44
N LEU A 13 -11.78 17.09 -36.43
CA LEU A 13 -11.32 18.18 -35.57
C LEU A 13 -11.15 19.54 -36.28
N SER A 14 -11.31 19.63 -37.60
CA SER A 14 -11.25 20.89 -38.38
C SER A 14 -12.62 21.51 -38.65
N SER A 15 -12.65 22.82 -38.88
CA SER A 15 -13.81 23.59 -39.35
C SER A 15 -13.44 24.46 -40.57
N GLU A 16 -14.41 25.16 -41.16
CA GLU A 16 -14.18 26.03 -42.31
C GLU A 16 -13.21 27.19 -41.93
N GLY A 17 -11.97 27.10 -42.41
CA GLY A 17 -10.91 28.07 -42.12
C GLY A 17 -9.98 27.72 -40.95
N ARG A 18 -10.19 26.61 -40.22
CA ARG A 18 -9.30 26.19 -39.10
C ARG A 18 -8.73 24.78 -39.29
N ASP A 19 -7.39 24.69 -39.39
CA ASP A 19 -6.63 23.41 -39.43
C ASP A 19 -5.76 23.15 -38.17
N PHE A 20 -5.95 23.94 -37.10
CA PHE A 20 -5.18 23.88 -35.85
C PHE A 20 -6.03 23.67 -34.59
N LEU A 21 -5.38 23.16 -33.55
CA LEU A 21 -5.79 23.15 -32.15
C LEU A 21 -4.91 24.12 -31.36
N ILE A 22 -5.30 24.47 -30.13
CA ILE A 22 -4.51 25.35 -29.24
C ILE A 22 -3.93 24.57 -28.06
N ARG A 23 -2.76 25.00 -27.57
CA ARG A 23 -2.22 24.64 -26.25
C ARG A 23 -2.69 25.61 -25.18
N ASN A 24 -2.52 25.25 -23.92
CA ASN A 24 -2.83 26.08 -22.75
C ASN A 24 -2.00 27.38 -22.64
N ASN A 25 -0.92 27.51 -23.42
CA ASN A 25 -0.13 28.73 -23.58
C ASN A 25 -0.50 29.56 -24.83
N GLY A 26 -1.54 29.17 -25.57
CA GLY A 26 -1.98 29.82 -26.82
C GLY A 26 -1.31 29.30 -28.10
N ASP A 27 -0.29 28.43 -28.03
CA ASP A 27 0.38 27.92 -29.23
C ASP A 27 -0.56 27.12 -30.14
N GLN A 28 -0.52 27.42 -31.44
CA GLN A 28 -1.30 26.70 -32.45
C GLN A 28 -0.57 25.45 -32.94
N VAL A 29 -1.25 24.30 -32.86
CA VAL A 29 -0.74 22.98 -33.27
C VAL A 29 -1.61 22.44 -34.41
N LYS A 30 -1.01 22.18 -35.58
CA LYS A 30 -1.76 21.66 -36.74
C LYS A 30 -2.34 20.28 -36.45
N ILE A 31 -3.62 20.07 -36.76
CA ILE A 31 -4.32 18.80 -36.53
C ILE A 31 -3.61 17.61 -37.21
N SER A 32 -2.92 17.85 -38.33
CA SER A 32 -2.13 16.82 -39.02
C SER A 32 -1.00 16.20 -38.18
N SER A 33 -0.54 16.84 -37.10
CA SER A 33 0.45 16.24 -36.19
C SER A 33 -0.13 15.15 -35.27
N LEU A 34 -1.44 14.93 -35.31
CA LEU A 34 -2.12 13.85 -34.58
C LEU A 34 -2.26 12.57 -35.41
N SER A 35 -1.87 12.59 -36.70
CA SER A 35 -1.94 11.41 -37.57
C SER A 35 -1.10 10.26 -37.01
N GLY A 36 -1.71 9.08 -36.85
CA GLY A 36 -1.08 7.90 -36.26
C GLY A 36 -1.04 7.87 -34.72
N LYS A 37 -1.38 8.96 -34.03
CA LYS A 37 -1.49 8.99 -32.56
C LYS A 37 -2.81 8.40 -32.08
N ILE A 38 -2.79 7.83 -30.88
CA ILE A 38 -4.00 7.57 -30.10
C ILE A 38 -4.47 8.90 -29.51
N VAL A 39 -5.73 9.28 -29.76
CA VAL A 39 -6.28 10.57 -29.36
C VAL A 39 -7.45 10.39 -28.40
N GLY A 40 -7.33 10.93 -27.19
CA GLY A 40 -8.43 11.05 -26.23
C GLY A 40 -9.21 12.34 -26.44
N LEU A 41 -10.46 12.25 -26.92
CA LEU A 41 -11.41 13.35 -26.98
C LEU A 41 -12.04 13.56 -25.60
N TYR A 42 -11.55 14.54 -24.86
CA TYR A 42 -11.93 14.78 -23.47
C TYR A 42 -13.00 15.88 -23.37
N PHE A 43 -14.25 15.48 -23.13
CA PHE A 43 -15.39 16.37 -22.94
C PHE A 43 -15.52 16.72 -21.45
N SER A 44 -15.38 18.00 -21.12
CA SER A 44 -15.25 18.44 -19.72
C SER A 44 -15.63 19.92 -19.55
N ALA A 45 -15.72 20.40 -18.30
CA ALA A 45 -15.95 21.81 -17.96
C ALA A 45 -15.49 22.15 -16.53
N GLY A 46 -15.05 23.39 -16.31
CA GLY A 46 -14.50 23.87 -15.04
C GLY A 46 -15.56 24.04 -13.94
N TRP A 47 -16.81 24.30 -14.34
CA TRP A 47 -17.95 24.36 -13.42
C TRP A 47 -18.39 22.98 -12.89
N CYS A 48 -17.97 21.88 -13.52
CA CYS A 48 -18.45 20.53 -13.21
C CYS A 48 -17.56 19.84 -12.14
N PRO A 49 -18.07 19.51 -10.93
CA PRO A 49 -17.22 18.94 -9.88
C PRO A 49 -16.62 17.56 -10.24
N PRO A 50 -17.37 16.58 -10.80
CA PRO A 50 -16.79 15.32 -11.29
C PRO A 50 -15.68 15.53 -12.34
N CYS A 51 -15.79 16.55 -13.20
CA CYS A 51 -14.74 16.89 -14.15
C CYS A 51 -13.45 17.30 -13.44
N ARG A 52 -13.55 18.22 -12.47
CA ARG A 52 -12.40 18.69 -11.66
C ARG A 52 -11.72 17.57 -10.88
N PHE A 53 -12.46 16.55 -10.42
CA PHE A 53 -11.86 15.36 -9.78
C PHE A 53 -11.17 14.41 -10.77
N PHE A 54 -11.61 14.37 -12.03
CA PHE A 54 -11.05 13.47 -13.04
C PHE A 54 -9.83 14.06 -13.77
N THR A 55 -9.82 15.37 -14.06
CA THR A 55 -8.73 16.03 -14.81
C THR A 55 -7.33 15.77 -14.24
N PRO A 56 -7.08 15.84 -12.91
CA PRO A 56 -5.75 15.53 -12.36
C PRO A 56 -5.32 14.08 -12.59
N LYS A 57 -6.27 13.12 -12.56
CA LYS A 57 -5.99 11.71 -12.84
C LYS A 57 -5.60 11.49 -14.30
N LEU A 58 -6.35 12.09 -15.23
CA LEU A 58 -6.01 12.06 -16.66
C LEU A 58 -4.67 12.77 -16.93
N ALA A 59 -4.39 13.90 -16.26
CA ALA A 59 -3.12 14.62 -16.39
C ALA A 59 -1.92 13.82 -15.87
N LYS A 60 -2.10 13.02 -14.81
CA LYS A 60 -1.07 12.07 -14.34
C LYS A 60 -0.78 11.00 -15.41
N VAL A 61 -1.81 10.30 -15.89
CA VAL A 61 -1.67 9.26 -16.92
C VAL A 61 -1.08 9.82 -18.22
N TYR A 62 -1.50 11.01 -18.64
CA TYR A 62 -0.94 11.69 -19.81
C TYR A 62 0.57 11.98 -19.66
N LYS A 63 1.00 12.48 -18.50
CA LYS A 63 2.43 12.75 -18.21
C LYS A 63 3.26 11.47 -18.14
N GLU A 64 2.73 10.42 -17.52
CA GLU A 64 3.38 9.10 -17.46
C GLU A 64 3.55 8.53 -18.88
N LEU A 65 2.50 8.49 -19.68
CA LEU A 65 2.56 8.04 -21.07
C LEU A 65 3.52 8.89 -21.90
N ALA A 66 3.45 10.21 -21.84
CA ALA A 66 4.36 11.10 -22.58
C ALA A 66 5.85 10.91 -22.23
N SER A 67 6.15 10.39 -21.02
CA SER A 67 7.52 10.04 -20.61
C SER A 67 8.00 8.68 -21.16
N GLU A 68 7.09 7.76 -21.47
CA GLU A 68 7.39 6.44 -22.04
C GLU A 68 7.31 6.42 -23.58
N ASN A 69 6.31 7.09 -24.16
CA ASN A 69 6.04 7.14 -25.60
C ASN A 69 5.17 8.36 -25.99
N ASN A 70 5.49 9.03 -27.11
CA ASN A 70 4.80 10.27 -27.52
C ASN A 70 3.55 10.01 -28.40
N ASP A 71 2.98 8.81 -28.33
CA ASP A 71 1.90 8.37 -29.24
C ASP A 71 0.48 8.61 -28.69
N PHE A 72 0.35 9.06 -27.43
CA PHE A 72 -0.94 9.48 -26.87
C PHE A 72 -1.05 11.01 -26.84
N GLU A 73 -2.18 11.54 -27.28
CA GLU A 73 -2.53 12.97 -27.18
C GLU A 73 -3.96 13.12 -26.64
N VAL A 74 -4.24 14.22 -25.95
CA VAL A 74 -5.59 14.56 -25.50
C VAL A 74 -6.05 15.84 -26.19
N VAL A 75 -7.31 15.87 -26.63
CA VAL A 75 -7.97 17.06 -27.17
C VAL A 75 -9.14 17.38 -26.27
N PHE A 76 -9.06 18.50 -25.57
CA PHE A 76 -10.12 19.03 -24.72
C PHE A 76 -11.25 19.65 -25.56
N ILE A 77 -12.48 19.27 -25.23
CA ILE A 77 -13.72 19.79 -25.79
C ILE A 77 -14.54 20.39 -24.65
N SER A 78 -14.43 21.71 -24.50
CA SER A 78 -15.08 22.43 -23.40
C SER A 78 -16.62 22.42 -23.49
N SER A 79 -17.23 22.42 -22.31
CA SER A 79 -18.65 22.70 -22.08
C SER A 79 -18.85 23.87 -21.11
N ASP A 80 -17.86 24.75 -21.01
CA ASP A 80 -17.93 26.02 -20.31
C ASP A 80 -18.76 27.02 -21.12
N GLY A 81 -19.45 27.94 -20.44
CA GLY A 81 -20.39 28.88 -21.05
C GLY A 81 -19.75 30.16 -21.59
N ASP A 82 -18.53 30.46 -21.16
CA ASP A 82 -17.80 31.68 -21.44
C ASP A 82 -16.29 31.41 -21.55
N GLU A 83 -15.58 32.30 -22.25
CA GLU A 83 -14.16 32.15 -22.57
C GLU A 83 -13.27 32.19 -21.31
N TYR A 84 -13.61 33.03 -20.33
CA TYR A 84 -12.87 33.14 -19.07
C TYR A 84 -12.91 31.84 -18.25
N SER A 85 -14.10 31.24 -18.09
CA SER A 85 -14.25 29.92 -17.46
C SER A 85 -13.51 28.81 -18.20
N PHE A 86 -13.48 28.87 -19.54
CA PHE A 86 -12.70 27.96 -20.37
C PHE A 86 -11.20 28.12 -20.13
N GLU A 87 -10.66 29.33 -20.22
CA GLU A 87 -9.23 29.62 -20.06
C GLU A 87 -8.74 29.23 -18.66
N ALA A 88 -9.44 29.66 -17.62
CA ALA A 88 -9.09 29.37 -16.22
C ALA A 88 -9.00 27.86 -15.92
N TYR A 89 -9.82 27.05 -16.60
CA TYR A 89 -9.80 25.60 -16.47
C TYR A 89 -8.77 24.93 -17.39
N PHE A 90 -8.66 25.39 -18.64
CA PHE A 90 -7.74 24.85 -19.64
C PHE A 90 -6.26 25.13 -19.31
N LEU A 91 -5.96 26.26 -18.66
CA LEU A 91 -4.60 26.65 -18.25
C LEU A 91 -3.87 25.53 -17.49
N ARG A 92 -4.62 24.74 -16.70
CA ARG A 92 -4.11 23.64 -15.86
C ARG A 92 -3.92 22.31 -16.60
N MET A 93 -4.22 22.24 -17.90
CA MET A 93 -4.20 21.01 -18.70
C MET A 93 -2.94 20.91 -19.59
N PRO A 94 -2.23 19.76 -19.62
CA PRO A 94 -0.96 19.62 -20.36
C PRO A 94 -1.11 19.29 -21.86
N TRP A 95 -2.31 19.40 -22.41
CA TRP A 95 -2.71 18.85 -23.72
C TRP A 95 -3.40 19.89 -24.61
N LEU A 96 -3.91 19.48 -25.77
CA LEU A 96 -4.50 20.37 -26.77
C LEU A 96 -5.99 20.66 -26.49
N SER A 97 -6.54 21.73 -27.05
CA SER A 97 -7.98 22.02 -27.06
C SER A 97 -8.45 22.51 -28.42
N ILE A 98 -9.75 22.30 -28.69
CA ILE A 98 -10.46 23.06 -29.72
C ILE A 98 -10.63 24.51 -29.20
N PRO A 99 -10.37 25.56 -30.02
CA PRO A 99 -10.57 26.95 -29.60
C PRO A 99 -11.98 27.23 -29.09
N PHE A 100 -12.12 28.16 -28.14
CA PHE A 100 -13.40 28.45 -27.51
C PHE A 100 -14.47 28.91 -28.52
N GLU A 101 -14.08 29.75 -29.47
CA GLU A 101 -14.97 30.27 -30.52
C GLU A 101 -15.53 29.20 -31.48
N ASP A 102 -14.89 28.02 -31.60
CA ASP A 102 -15.35 26.95 -32.48
C ASP A 102 -16.48 26.13 -31.84
N SER A 103 -17.60 26.79 -31.63
CA SER A 103 -18.84 26.21 -31.13
C SER A 103 -19.43 25.15 -32.07
N GLU A 104 -19.21 25.26 -33.37
CA GLU A 104 -19.69 24.30 -34.38
C GLU A 104 -19.00 22.93 -34.23
N THR A 105 -17.67 22.88 -34.20
CA THR A 105 -16.93 21.62 -34.02
C THR A 105 -17.23 21.01 -32.65
N LYS A 106 -17.26 21.83 -31.59
CA LYS A 106 -17.65 21.36 -30.24
C LYS A 106 -19.05 20.72 -30.24
N THR A 107 -20.02 21.33 -30.94
CA THR A 107 -21.40 20.79 -31.03
C THR A 107 -21.47 19.53 -31.88
N LYS A 108 -20.84 19.53 -33.06
CA LYS A 108 -20.72 18.36 -33.96
C LYS A 108 -20.19 17.13 -33.22
N LEU A 109 -19.13 17.29 -32.42
CA LEU A 109 -18.53 16.20 -31.64
C LEU A 109 -19.46 15.69 -30.53
N LYS A 110 -20.11 16.61 -29.78
CA LYS A 110 -21.09 16.26 -28.73
C LYS A 110 -22.25 15.43 -29.28
N SER A 111 -22.78 15.80 -30.46
CA SER A 111 -23.84 15.06 -31.14
C SER A 111 -23.35 13.72 -31.72
N LEU A 112 -22.16 13.69 -32.31
CA LEU A 112 -21.60 12.49 -32.95
C LEU A 112 -21.38 11.34 -31.96
N PHE A 113 -20.84 11.65 -30.78
CA PHE A 113 -20.57 10.68 -29.71
C PHE A 113 -21.73 10.53 -28.70
N GLN A 114 -22.89 11.13 -28.97
CA GLN A 114 -24.15 10.94 -28.22
C GLN A 114 -24.00 11.16 -26.70
N LEU A 115 -23.27 12.21 -26.32
CA LEU A 115 -22.86 12.43 -24.93
C LEU A 115 -24.06 12.67 -24.00
N SER A 116 -24.18 11.83 -22.98
CA SER A 116 -25.20 11.92 -21.93
C SER A 116 -24.76 12.74 -20.71
N GLY A 117 -23.47 13.04 -20.57
CA GLY A 117 -22.92 13.80 -19.44
C GLY A 117 -21.41 14.07 -19.59
N ILE A 118 -20.84 14.75 -18.59
CA ILE A 118 -19.40 15.04 -18.45
C ILE A 118 -18.94 14.74 -17.01
N PRO A 119 -17.67 14.33 -16.77
CA PRO A 119 -16.61 14.13 -17.75
C PRO A 119 -16.88 12.92 -18.66
N HIS A 120 -16.43 13.00 -19.90
CA HIS A 120 -16.47 11.89 -20.85
C HIS A 120 -15.18 11.87 -21.69
N LEU A 121 -14.68 10.69 -22.02
CA LEU A 121 -13.38 10.52 -22.71
C LEU A 121 -13.51 9.42 -23.76
N VAL A 122 -13.68 9.82 -25.02
CA VAL A 122 -13.68 8.88 -26.15
C VAL A 122 -12.25 8.74 -26.66
N VAL A 123 -11.72 7.52 -26.68
CA VAL A 123 -10.38 7.24 -27.22
C VAL A 123 -10.49 6.71 -28.65
N ILE A 124 -9.72 7.34 -29.55
CA ILE A 124 -9.61 6.99 -30.96
C ILE A 124 -8.18 6.49 -31.20
N ASP A 125 -8.02 5.34 -31.86
CA ASP A 125 -6.72 4.77 -32.20
C ASP A 125 -6.04 5.50 -33.37
N GLY A 126 -4.76 5.16 -33.63
CA GLY A 126 -3.99 5.76 -34.73
C GLY A 126 -4.52 5.50 -36.14
N ASN A 127 -5.52 4.61 -36.30
CA ASN A 127 -6.21 4.35 -37.56
C ASN A 127 -7.55 5.11 -37.67
N GLY A 128 -7.91 5.90 -36.64
CA GLY A 128 -9.17 6.63 -36.58
C GLY A 128 -10.35 5.83 -36.03
N LYS A 129 -10.16 4.60 -35.53
CA LYS A 129 -11.25 3.81 -34.96
C LYS A 129 -11.43 4.14 -33.47
N VAL A 130 -12.68 4.24 -33.00
CA VAL A 130 -12.96 4.35 -31.56
C VAL A 130 -12.51 3.06 -30.85
N SER A 131 -11.51 3.17 -29.98
CA SER A 131 -10.98 2.05 -29.17
C SER A 131 -11.74 1.87 -27.85
N SER A 132 -12.28 2.96 -27.30
CA SER A 132 -13.14 2.97 -26.12
C SER A 132 -13.94 4.27 -26.02
N ASP A 133 -15.20 4.17 -25.62
CA ASP A 133 -16.08 5.23 -25.13
C ASP A 133 -16.02 5.38 -23.58
N ASP A 134 -15.76 4.28 -22.86
CA ASP A 134 -15.56 4.22 -21.41
C ASP A 134 -14.20 4.78 -20.90
N GLY A 135 -13.56 5.74 -21.59
CA GLY A 135 -12.20 6.18 -21.26
C GLY A 135 -12.03 6.76 -19.84
N VAL A 136 -13.11 7.34 -19.28
CA VAL A 136 -13.12 7.87 -17.90
C VAL A 136 -12.99 6.76 -16.87
N ASP A 137 -13.75 5.68 -17.03
CA ASP A 137 -13.70 4.53 -16.11
C ASP A 137 -12.35 3.82 -16.22
N LEU A 138 -11.83 3.65 -17.44
CA LEU A 138 -10.51 3.05 -17.68
C LEU A 138 -9.39 3.79 -16.93
N VAL A 139 -9.33 5.11 -17.05
CA VAL A 139 -8.33 5.95 -16.36
C VAL A 139 -8.58 6.01 -14.86
N ARG A 140 -9.84 6.00 -14.40
CA ARG A 140 -10.18 6.02 -12.97
C ARG A 140 -9.80 4.72 -12.26
N ASP A 141 -10.06 3.58 -12.90
CA ASP A 141 -10.04 2.26 -12.27
C ASP A 141 -8.72 1.50 -12.48
N PHE A 142 -7.96 1.85 -13.54
CA PHE A 142 -6.68 1.21 -13.89
C PHE A 142 -5.53 2.19 -14.25
N GLY A 143 -5.78 3.50 -14.29
CA GLY A 143 -4.72 4.50 -14.54
C GLY A 143 -3.98 4.29 -15.87
N VAL A 144 -2.64 4.22 -15.80
CA VAL A 144 -1.77 4.04 -16.97
C VAL A 144 -1.83 2.62 -17.55
N ASP A 145 -2.11 1.60 -16.73
CA ASP A 145 -2.19 0.20 -17.18
C ASP A 145 -3.32 -0.03 -18.18
N ALA A 146 -4.33 0.85 -18.21
CA ALA A 146 -5.40 0.85 -19.20
C ALA A 146 -4.92 1.07 -20.65
N TYR A 147 -3.74 1.68 -20.87
CA TYR A 147 -3.20 1.93 -22.21
C TYR A 147 -3.07 0.62 -23.02
N PRO A 148 -3.46 0.57 -24.31
CA PRO A 148 -3.87 1.66 -25.21
C PRO A 148 -5.37 2.03 -25.18
N PHE A 149 -6.04 1.84 -24.04
CA PHE A 149 -7.46 2.15 -23.81
C PHE A 149 -8.39 1.47 -24.83
N THR A 150 -8.24 0.15 -24.97
CA THR A 150 -9.11 -0.70 -25.79
C THR A 150 -10.05 -1.52 -24.92
N SER A 151 -11.23 -1.86 -25.43
CA SER A 151 -12.17 -2.76 -24.74
C SER A 151 -11.57 -4.14 -24.41
N ASP A 152 -10.61 -4.62 -25.20
CA ASP A 152 -9.93 -5.90 -24.91
C ASP A 152 -8.88 -5.75 -23.80
N ARG A 153 -8.19 -4.61 -23.70
CA ARG A 153 -7.34 -4.29 -22.54
C ARG A 153 -8.18 -4.16 -21.26
N LYS A 154 -9.37 -3.54 -21.34
CA LYS A 154 -10.36 -3.50 -20.24
C LYS A 154 -10.69 -4.91 -19.72
N LYS A 155 -11.01 -5.85 -20.62
CA LYS A 155 -11.30 -7.24 -20.26
C LYS A 155 -10.11 -7.94 -19.58
N GLN A 156 -8.91 -7.79 -20.12
CA GLN A 156 -7.70 -8.38 -19.52
C GLN A 156 -7.47 -7.90 -18.09
N LEU A 157 -7.57 -6.58 -17.86
CA LEU A 157 -7.37 -5.99 -16.53
C LEU A 157 -8.47 -6.39 -15.53
N LEU A 158 -9.71 -6.53 -15.99
CA LEU A 158 -10.81 -7.04 -15.16
C LEU A 158 -10.59 -8.50 -14.75
N ILE A 159 -10.16 -9.37 -15.68
CA ILE A 159 -9.82 -10.77 -15.39
C ILE A 159 -8.68 -10.84 -14.35
N GLN A 160 -7.61 -10.07 -14.56
CA GLN A 160 -6.47 -10.02 -13.63
C GLN A 160 -6.90 -9.58 -12.22
N LYS A 161 -7.75 -8.55 -12.12
CA LYS A 161 -8.28 -8.07 -10.84
C LYS A 161 -9.21 -9.07 -10.15
N GLU A 162 -9.97 -9.85 -10.92
CA GLU A 162 -10.81 -10.93 -10.40
C GLU A 162 -9.97 -12.12 -9.91
N GLU A 163 -8.93 -12.51 -10.65
CA GLU A 163 -7.97 -13.54 -10.24
C GLU A 163 -7.18 -13.13 -8.99
N GLU A 164 -6.74 -11.88 -8.91
CA GLU A 164 -6.09 -11.33 -7.72
C GLU A 164 -7.02 -11.31 -6.50
N ALA A 165 -8.29 -10.92 -6.67
CA ALA A 165 -9.30 -10.99 -5.61
C ALA A 165 -9.54 -12.45 -5.14
N LYS A 166 -9.57 -13.42 -6.07
CA LYS A 166 -9.67 -14.86 -5.75
C LYS A 166 -8.44 -15.40 -5.01
N ARG A 167 -7.23 -14.88 -5.29
CA ARG A 167 -6.00 -15.22 -4.55
C ARG A 167 -5.95 -14.55 -3.17
N ASN A 168 -6.45 -13.33 -3.04
CA ASN A 168 -6.48 -12.61 -1.76
C ASN A 168 -7.49 -13.19 -0.76
N ASN A 169 -8.60 -13.75 -1.25
CA ASN A 169 -9.64 -14.43 -0.47
C ASN A 169 -9.44 -15.96 -0.38
N GLN A 170 -8.23 -16.45 -0.66
CA GLN A 170 -7.90 -17.89 -0.61
C GLN A 170 -8.04 -18.45 0.82
N THR A 171 -8.79 -19.54 0.95
CA THR A 171 -8.91 -20.38 2.16
C THR A 171 -8.63 -21.85 1.84
N ILE A 172 -8.38 -22.69 2.85
CA ILE A 172 -8.19 -24.14 2.63
C ILE A 172 -9.42 -24.79 2.00
N ASP A 173 -10.62 -24.35 2.40
CA ASP A 173 -11.89 -24.76 1.81
C ASP A 173 -11.99 -24.36 0.33
N SER A 174 -11.63 -23.12 -0.03
CA SER A 174 -11.67 -22.67 -1.43
C SER A 174 -10.78 -23.48 -2.38
N LEU A 175 -9.71 -24.08 -1.85
CA LEU A 175 -8.77 -24.91 -2.60
C LEU A 175 -9.21 -26.38 -2.66
N LEU A 176 -9.54 -26.95 -1.51
CA LEU A 176 -9.75 -28.40 -1.40
C LEU A 176 -11.21 -28.78 -1.57
N VAL A 177 -12.19 -27.99 -1.10
CA VAL A 177 -13.62 -28.33 -1.19
C VAL A 177 -14.13 -28.11 -2.61
N SER A 178 -15.00 -29.01 -3.07
CA SER A 178 -15.80 -28.88 -4.29
C SER A 178 -17.29 -29.04 -3.96
N ILE A 179 -18.17 -28.66 -4.90
CA ILE A 179 -19.64 -28.77 -4.73
C ILE A 179 -20.06 -30.22 -4.40
N SER A 180 -19.30 -31.22 -4.89
CA SER A 180 -19.58 -32.64 -4.72
C SER A 180 -18.82 -33.31 -3.55
N ARG A 181 -17.79 -32.68 -2.97
CA ARG A 181 -16.86 -33.35 -2.05
C ARG A 181 -16.18 -32.38 -1.08
N ASN A 182 -16.27 -32.66 0.22
CA ASN A 182 -15.71 -31.87 1.33
C ASN A 182 -14.68 -32.64 2.19
N TYR A 183 -14.08 -33.72 1.66
CA TYR A 183 -13.12 -34.57 2.36
C TYR A 183 -11.89 -34.89 1.51
N VAL A 184 -10.72 -35.02 2.13
CA VAL A 184 -9.53 -35.67 1.57
C VAL A 184 -9.48 -37.14 2.01
N VAL A 185 -8.62 -37.97 1.40
CA VAL A 185 -8.47 -39.39 1.76
C VAL A 185 -7.11 -39.68 2.39
N SER A 186 -7.07 -40.55 3.39
CA SER A 186 -5.82 -41.13 3.90
C SER A 186 -5.34 -42.31 3.05
N ASN A 187 -4.08 -42.71 3.21
CA ASN A 187 -3.48 -43.88 2.56
C ASN A 187 -4.16 -45.22 2.90
N ASP A 188 -4.79 -45.32 4.08
CA ASP A 188 -5.66 -46.45 4.49
C ASP A 188 -7.08 -46.39 3.87
N GLY A 189 -7.41 -45.31 3.14
CA GLY A 189 -8.71 -45.11 2.47
C GLY A 189 -9.79 -44.44 3.33
N ASN A 190 -9.46 -43.95 4.53
CA ASN A 190 -10.41 -43.21 5.36
C ASN A 190 -10.65 -41.80 4.79
N GLN A 191 -11.88 -41.32 4.87
CA GLN A 191 -12.25 -39.95 4.49
C GLN A 191 -12.04 -39.02 5.68
N ILE A 192 -11.30 -37.93 5.47
CA ILE A 192 -11.03 -36.89 6.47
C ILE A 192 -11.65 -35.58 5.97
N PRO A 193 -12.62 -34.97 6.68
CA PRO A 193 -13.20 -33.68 6.32
C PRO A 193 -12.15 -32.58 6.17
N VAL A 194 -12.32 -31.67 5.20
CA VAL A 194 -11.35 -30.58 4.97
C VAL A 194 -11.25 -29.61 6.15
N TYR A 195 -12.32 -29.41 6.92
CA TYR A 195 -12.27 -28.54 8.11
C TYR A 195 -11.27 -29.04 9.17
N GLU A 196 -10.92 -30.33 9.20
CA GLU A 196 -9.87 -30.84 10.08
C GLU A 196 -8.46 -30.40 9.65
N LEU A 197 -8.31 -29.76 8.50
CA LEU A 197 -7.07 -29.16 7.99
C LEU A 197 -6.96 -27.66 8.29
N GLU A 198 -8.01 -27.02 8.79
CA GLU A 198 -7.97 -25.61 9.19
C GLU A 198 -6.96 -25.37 10.33
N GLY A 199 -6.25 -24.24 10.29
CA GLY A 199 -5.21 -23.90 11.26
C GLY A 199 -3.92 -24.73 11.17
N LYS A 200 -3.83 -25.73 10.28
CA LYS A 200 -2.59 -26.48 10.01
C LYS A 200 -1.81 -25.85 8.86
N LEU A 201 -0.49 -26.05 8.85
CA LEU A 201 0.35 -25.76 7.69
C LEU A 201 0.17 -26.90 6.67
N ILE A 202 -0.29 -26.60 5.46
CA ILE A 202 -0.60 -27.63 4.45
C ILE A 202 0.38 -27.58 3.29
N GLY A 203 1.00 -28.71 2.96
CA GLY A 203 1.76 -28.89 1.71
C GLY A 203 0.90 -29.54 0.63
N LEU A 204 0.54 -28.81 -0.43
CA LEU A 204 -0.09 -29.39 -1.62
C LEU A 204 1.01 -29.97 -2.53
N TYR A 205 1.10 -31.29 -2.57
CA TYR A 205 2.18 -32.00 -3.27
C TYR A 205 1.74 -32.46 -4.66
N PHE A 206 2.19 -31.77 -5.70
CA PHE A 206 1.91 -32.10 -7.10
C PHE A 206 2.99 -33.06 -7.62
N SER A 207 2.58 -34.26 -8.01
CA SER A 207 3.48 -35.30 -8.52
C SER A 207 2.76 -36.22 -9.51
N LYS A 208 3.56 -36.89 -10.36
CA LYS A 208 3.13 -37.88 -11.35
C LYS A 208 3.96 -39.15 -11.16
N GLN A 209 3.33 -40.31 -11.19
CA GLN A 209 3.99 -41.62 -11.11
C GLN A 209 4.93 -41.81 -12.31
N GLY A 210 6.06 -42.49 -12.08
CA GLY A 210 7.07 -42.73 -13.11
C GLY A 210 7.93 -41.51 -13.51
N HIS A 211 7.63 -40.30 -13.04
CA HIS A 211 8.47 -39.12 -13.31
C HIS A 211 9.74 -39.14 -12.44
N GLU A 212 10.92 -39.05 -13.06
CA GLU A 212 12.23 -39.25 -12.40
C GLU A 212 12.43 -38.30 -11.20
N ASP A 213 12.21 -36.99 -11.38
CA ASP A 213 12.37 -36.02 -10.29
C ASP A 213 11.38 -36.24 -9.14
N CYS A 214 10.19 -36.78 -9.43
CA CYS A 214 9.17 -37.10 -8.41
C CYS A 214 9.61 -38.33 -7.61
N GLY A 215 10.15 -39.35 -8.29
CA GLY A 215 10.76 -40.53 -7.64
C GLY A 215 11.96 -40.16 -6.77
N ASN A 216 12.79 -39.21 -7.21
CA ASN A 216 13.94 -38.71 -6.45
C ASN A 216 13.56 -37.83 -5.25
N PHE A 217 12.44 -37.10 -5.33
CA PHE A 217 12.00 -36.17 -4.28
C PHE A 217 11.08 -36.80 -3.23
N THR A 218 10.15 -37.67 -3.63
CA THR A 218 9.15 -38.26 -2.72
C THR A 218 9.77 -38.89 -1.46
N PRO A 219 10.87 -39.66 -1.51
CA PRO A 219 11.52 -40.22 -0.32
C PRO A 219 12.04 -39.15 0.65
N LYS A 220 12.58 -38.04 0.14
CA LYS A 220 13.04 -36.90 0.96
C LYS A 220 11.86 -36.21 1.66
N LEU A 221 10.74 -36.06 0.96
CA LEU A 221 9.52 -35.48 1.52
C LEU A 221 8.91 -36.38 2.61
N ILE A 222 8.91 -37.71 2.41
CA ILE A 222 8.51 -38.70 3.42
C ILE A 222 9.39 -38.60 4.66
N GLU A 223 10.71 -38.46 4.50
CA GLU A 223 11.65 -38.30 5.62
C GLU A 223 11.36 -37.01 6.42
N ALA A 224 11.18 -35.88 5.74
CA ALA A 224 10.90 -34.59 6.37
C ALA A 224 9.55 -34.61 7.11
N TYR A 225 8.49 -35.11 6.46
CA TYR A 225 7.16 -35.25 7.05
C TYR A 225 7.16 -36.14 8.30
N ASN A 226 7.77 -37.33 8.23
CA ASN A 226 7.84 -38.24 9.37
C ASN A 226 8.65 -37.66 10.54
N LYS A 227 9.67 -36.83 10.28
CA LYS A 227 10.40 -36.10 11.31
C LYS A 227 9.56 -34.98 11.94
N LEU A 228 8.74 -34.27 11.16
CA LEU A 228 7.82 -33.23 11.67
C LEU A 228 6.69 -33.82 12.52
N LYS A 229 6.04 -34.91 12.08
CA LYS A 229 5.04 -35.63 12.88
C LYS A 229 5.60 -36.12 14.22
N LYS A 230 6.86 -36.54 14.27
CA LYS A 230 7.56 -36.92 15.53
C LYS A 230 7.88 -35.75 16.45
N LYS A 231 7.88 -34.51 15.94
CA LYS A 231 8.00 -33.27 16.73
C LYS A 231 6.64 -32.69 17.14
N GLU A 232 5.53 -33.39 16.84
CA GLU A 232 4.15 -32.92 17.06
C GLU A 232 3.81 -31.61 16.33
N GLU A 233 4.52 -31.31 15.23
CA GLU A 233 4.30 -30.12 14.42
C GLU A 233 3.00 -30.21 13.61
N ASN A 234 2.25 -29.09 13.57
CA ASN A 234 0.98 -28.96 12.84
C ASN A 234 1.17 -28.82 11.32
N PHE A 235 1.87 -29.79 10.72
CA PHE A 235 2.09 -29.93 9.28
C PHE A 235 1.34 -31.13 8.72
N GLU A 236 0.65 -30.94 7.59
CA GLU A 236 -0.01 -32.00 6.84
C GLU A 236 0.29 -31.85 5.34
N ILE A 237 0.26 -32.95 4.59
CA ILE A 237 0.45 -32.94 3.13
C ILE A 237 -0.82 -33.47 2.46
N VAL A 238 -1.26 -32.80 1.40
CA VAL A 238 -2.31 -33.29 0.50
C VAL A 238 -1.68 -33.54 -0.86
N PHE A 239 -1.56 -34.81 -1.23
CA PHE A 239 -1.09 -35.25 -2.53
C PHE A 239 -2.13 -34.94 -3.62
N ILE A 240 -1.65 -34.30 -4.67
CA ILE A 240 -2.37 -33.95 -5.89
C ILE A 240 -1.75 -34.76 -7.02
N SER A 241 -2.36 -35.89 -7.37
CA SER A 241 -1.92 -36.70 -8.51
C SER A 241 -2.20 -35.97 -9.81
N LEU A 242 -1.17 -35.90 -10.67
CA LEU A 242 -1.24 -35.42 -12.05
C LEU A 242 -1.12 -36.58 -13.05
N ASP A 243 -1.50 -37.77 -12.62
CA ASP A 243 -1.55 -38.97 -13.45
C ASP A 243 -2.77 -38.93 -14.38
N GLU A 244 -2.56 -39.25 -15.65
CA GLU A 244 -3.58 -39.26 -16.71
C GLU A 244 -4.03 -40.69 -17.06
N GLU A 245 -3.37 -41.70 -16.48
CA GLU A 245 -3.67 -43.12 -16.71
C GLU A 245 -4.91 -43.55 -15.92
N GLU A 246 -5.67 -44.50 -16.46
CA GLU A 246 -6.99 -44.85 -15.89
C GLU A 246 -6.95 -45.88 -14.74
N ASP A 247 -5.77 -46.38 -14.36
CA ASP A 247 -5.64 -47.46 -13.38
C ASP A 247 -5.58 -46.93 -11.93
N GLU A 248 -6.74 -46.94 -11.27
CA GLU A 248 -6.90 -46.63 -9.85
C GLU A 248 -6.03 -47.51 -8.93
N ASN A 249 -5.63 -48.72 -9.38
CA ASN A 249 -4.77 -49.60 -8.59
C ASN A 249 -3.34 -49.07 -8.54
N LEU A 250 -2.81 -48.52 -9.63
CA LEU A 250 -1.47 -47.92 -9.66
C LEU A 250 -1.39 -46.70 -8.74
N PHE A 251 -2.43 -45.84 -8.76
CA PHE A 251 -2.57 -44.73 -7.80
C PHE A 251 -2.59 -45.26 -6.36
N LYS A 252 -3.40 -46.28 -6.05
CA LYS A 252 -3.50 -46.87 -4.71
C LYS A 252 -2.19 -47.52 -4.26
N GLU A 253 -1.45 -48.18 -5.15
CA GLU A 253 -0.15 -48.78 -4.82
C GLU A 253 0.92 -47.72 -4.55
N ALA A 254 0.98 -46.66 -5.35
CA ALA A 254 1.87 -45.53 -5.09
C ALA A 254 1.51 -44.81 -3.79
N PHE A 255 0.22 -44.49 -3.59
CA PHE A 255 -0.27 -43.72 -2.45
C PHE A 255 -0.13 -44.48 -1.11
N LYS A 256 -0.23 -45.81 -1.09
CA LYS A 256 0.07 -46.64 0.10
C LYS A 256 1.47 -46.42 0.68
N THR A 257 2.43 -45.97 -0.14
CA THR A 257 3.80 -45.69 0.33
C THR A 257 3.96 -44.30 0.94
N MET A 258 2.94 -43.44 0.81
CA MET A 258 2.93 -42.08 1.31
C MET A 258 2.24 -42.00 2.68
N PRO A 259 2.79 -41.32 3.69
CA PRO A 259 2.25 -41.26 5.05
C PRO A 259 1.26 -40.10 5.29
N TRP A 260 0.74 -39.50 4.22
CA TRP A 260 -0.04 -38.27 4.23
C TRP A 260 -1.37 -38.43 3.45
N LEU A 261 -2.12 -37.34 3.31
CA LEU A 261 -3.46 -37.33 2.71
C LEU A 261 -3.39 -37.09 1.19
N ALA A 262 -4.48 -37.32 0.48
CA ALA A 262 -4.60 -37.01 -0.95
C ALA A 262 -5.99 -36.47 -1.30
N LEU A 263 -6.08 -35.75 -2.43
CA LEU A 263 -7.35 -35.69 -3.14
C LEU A 263 -7.71 -37.09 -3.68
N PRO A 264 -9.01 -37.44 -3.74
CA PRO A 264 -9.45 -38.66 -4.41
C PRO A 264 -8.90 -38.79 -5.83
N PHE A 265 -8.68 -40.02 -6.28
CA PHE A 265 -8.25 -40.28 -7.65
C PHE A 265 -9.29 -39.75 -8.66
N LYS A 266 -8.80 -39.07 -9.71
CA LYS A 266 -9.62 -38.34 -10.71
C LYS A 266 -10.53 -37.23 -10.15
N ASP A 267 -10.24 -36.66 -8.97
CA ASP A 267 -10.89 -35.41 -8.52
C ASP A 267 -10.58 -34.26 -9.50
N GLU A 268 -11.61 -33.57 -10.00
CA GLU A 268 -11.49 -32.44 -10.93
C GLU A 268 -10.66 -31.29 -10.33
N ARG A 269 -10.70 -31.12 -8.99
CA ARG A 269 -9.87 -30.16 -8.25
C ARG A 269 -8.37 -30.35 -8.53
N CYS A 270 -7.89 -31.55 -8.84
CA CYS A 270 -6.47 -31.78 -9.14
C CYS A 270 -5.96 -30.97 -10.33
N GLN A 271 -6.75 -30.88 -11.41
CA GLN A 271 -6.37 -30.10 -12.60
C GLN A 271 -6.64 -28.60 -12.41
N GLU A 272 -7.73 -28.24 -11.70
CA GLU A 272 -8.01 -26.85 -11.35
C GLU A 272 -6.91 -26.24 -10.47
N LEU A 273 -6.43 -26.97 -9.46
CA LEU A 273 -5.34 -26.52 -8.58
C LEU A 273 -4.00 -26.43 -9.33
N LYS A 274 -3.73 -27.34 -10.28
CA LYS A 274 -2.55 -27.26 -11.16
C LYS A 274 -2.54 -25.96 -11.96
N LEU A 275 -3.70 -25.55 -12.47
CA LEU A 275 -3.87 -24.29 -13.21
C LEU A 275 -3.82 -23.07 -12.27
N TYR A 276 -4.53 -23.10 -11.14
CA TYR A 276 -4.60 -22.03 -10.14
C TYR A 276 -3.21 -21.64 -9.59
N PHE A 277 -2.35 -22.64 -9.33
CA PHE A 277 -0.97 -22.44 -8.86
C PHE A 277 0.06 -22.37 -9.99
N GLU A 278 -0.37 -22.35 -11.27
CA GLU A 278 0.50 -22.26 -12.45
C GLU A 278 1.65 -23.31 -12.42
N VAL A 279 1.32 -24.55 -12.04
CA VAL A 279 2.29 -25.64 -11.85
C VAL A 279 2.84 -26.11 -13.20
N THR A 280 3.93 -25.46 -13.61
CA THR A 280 4.64 -25.68 -14.89
C THR A 280 5.68 -26.79 -14.83
N HIS A 281 6.13 -27.18 -13.63
CA HIS A 281 7.19 -28.16 -13.40
C HIS A 281 6.78 -29.09 -12.26
N ILE A 282 7.18 -30.37 -12.32
CA ILE A 282 6.95 -31.37 -11.27
C ILE A 282 8.27 -32.04 -10.86
N PRO A 283 8.45 -32.43 -9.58
CA PRO A 283 7.52 -32.25 -8.47
C PRO A 283 7.36 -30.77 -8.08
N ALA A 284 6.22 -30.43 -7.50
CA ALA A 284 5.99 -29.14 -6.86
C ALA A 284 5.31 -29.32 -5.50
N LEU A 285 5.66 -28.47 -4.54
CA LEU A 285 5.09 -28.49 -3.19
C LEU A 285 4.67 -27.08 -2.80
N VAL A 286 3.40 -26.74 -3.00
CA VAL A 286 2.85 -25.44 -2.59
C VAL A 286 2.58 -25.47 -1.09
N ILE A 287 3.08 -24.49 -0.34
CA ILE A 287 2.85 -24.39 1.11
C ILE A 287 1.76 -23.37 1.36
N ILE A 288 0.69 -23.83 2.00
CA ILE A 288 -0.44 -23.05 2.48
C ILE A 288 -0.23 -22.80 3.98
N GLY A 289 -0.30 -21.53 4.38
CA GLY A 289 -0.23 -21.08 5.76
C GLY A 289 -1.44 -21.55 6.58
N GLN A 290 -1.32 -21.44 7.90
CA GLN A 290 -2.41 -21.71 8.84
C GLN A 290 -3.63 -20.79 8.63
N ASP A 291 -3.42 -19.66 7.95
CA ASP A 291 -4.44 -18.69 7.51
C ASP A 291 -5.15 -19.09 6.19
N GLY A 292 -4.81 -20.25 5.62
CA GLY A 292 -5.34 -20.73 4.34
C GLY A 292 -4.72 -20.08 3.10
N LYS A 293 -3.76 -19.17 3.26
CA LYS A 293 -3.12 -18.42 2.15
C LYS A 293 -1.82 -19.07 1.70
N THR A 294 -1.40 -18.79 0.47
CA THR A 294 -0.17 -19.37 -0.08
C THR A 294 1.07 -18.70 0.52
N SER A 295 1.80 -19.43 1.36
CA SER A 295 3.04 -19.01 2.03
C SER A 295 4.27 -19.25 1.15
N ASN A 296 4.28 -20.32 0.36
CA ASN A 296 5.33 -20.60 -0.63
C ASN A 296 4.76 -21.25 -1.89
N PRO A 297 4.96 -20.68 -3.10
CA PRO A 297 4.48 -21.30 -4.34
C PRO A 297 5.22 -22.59 -4.73
N ASN A 298 6.46 -22.84 -4.27
CA ASN A 298 7.11 -24.14 -4.41
C ASN A 298 8.28 -24.34 -3.43
N ALA A 299 8.10 -25.20 -2.41
CA ALA A 299 9.08 -25.52 -1.39
C ALA A 299 10.01 -26.71 -1.72
N VAL A 300 9.91 -27.31 -2.92
CA VAL A 300 10.73 -28.49 -3.30
C VAL A 300 12.22 -28.25 -3.12
N GLU A 301 12.74 -27.10 -3.54
CA GLU A 301 14.17 -26.79 -3.41
C GLU A 301 14.60 -26.51 -1.96
N LEU A 302 13.70 -25.97 -1.12
CA LEU A 302 13.97 -25.80 0.32
C LEU A 302 14.14 -27.16 1.01
N ILE A 303 13.24 -28.11 0.73
CA ILE A 303 13.32 -29.47 1.29
C ILE A 303 14.50 -30.26 0.71
N LYS A 304 14.82 -30.09 -0.59
CA LYS A 304 16.02 -30.72 -1.18
C LYS A 304 17.31 -30.25 -0.53
N GLY A 305 17.43 -28.95 -0.22
CA GLY A 305 18.64 -28.33 0.32
C GLY A 305 18.77 -28.42 1.85
N HIS A 306 17.69 -28.21 2.61
CA HIS A 306 17.72 -28.08 4.07
C HIS A 306 16.82 -29.10 4.80
N GLY A 307 16.12 -29.99 4.09
CA GLY A 307 15.31 -31.06 4.70
C GLY A 307 14.21 -30.53 5.62
N ILE A 308 14.20 -30.99 6.88
CA ILE A 308 13.26 -30.54 7.92
C ILE A 308 13.58 -29.12 8.41
N ASP A 309 14.83 -28.68 8.36
CA ASP A 309 15.24 -27.42 8.99
C ASP A 309 14.63 -26.21 8.26
N ALA A 310 14.26 -26.37 6.98
CA ALA A 310 13.48 -25.37 6.24
C ALA A 310 12.09 -25.05 6.82
N TYR A 311 11.51 -25.88 7.69
CA TYR A 311 10.16 -25.69 8.27
C TYR A 311 10.02 -24.33 8.97
N PRO A 312 8.86 -23.62 8.91
CA PRO A 312 7.62 -23.88 8.15
C PRO A 312 7.66 -23.63 6.63
N PHE A 313 8.80 -23.82 5.97
CA PHE A 313 8.97 -23.81 4.51
C PHE A 313 8.63 -22.47 3.82
N ALA A 314 8.55 -21.38 4.58
CA ALA A 314 8.37 -20.03 4.06
C ALA A 314 9.67 -19.51 3.43
N PRO A 315 9.62 -18.69 2.35
CA PRO A 315 10.82 -18.13 1.72
C PRO A 315 11.71 -17.29 2.64
N LYS A 316 11.16 -16.78 3.76
CA LYS A 316 11.86 -15.93 4.73
C LYS A 316 12.73 -16.72 5.75
N ASN A 317 12.61 -18.04 5.82
CA ASN A 317 13.37 -18.84 6.79
C ASN A 317 14.82 -19.11 6.39
N LEU A 318 15.21 -18.76 5.14
CA LEU A 318 16.59 -18.85 4.67
C LEU A 318 17.55 -18.04 5.58
N ASP A 319 17.11 -16.88 6.07
CA ASP A 319 17.92 -15.98 6.93
C ASP A 319 18.22 -16.55 8.34
N VAL A 320 17.58 -17.65 8.75
CA VAL A 320 17.70 -18.25 10.10
C VAL A 320 18.54 -19.54 10.11
N LEU A 321 18.75 -20.16 8.94
CA LEU A 321 19.34 -21.50 8.83
C LEU A 321 20.84 -21.51 8.52
N ASP A 322 21.42 -20.33 8.25
CA ASP A 322 22.87 -20.16 8.07
C ASP A 322 23.66 -20.23 9.41
N ASP A 323 22.98 -20.23 10.56
CA ASP A 323 23.60 -20.20 11.91
C ASP A 323 23.79 -21.60 12.57
N ILE A 324 23.39 -22.71 11.94
CA ILE A 324 23.64 -24.06 12.48
C ILE A 324 25.05 -24.55 12.04
N PRO A 325 25.95 -24.96 12.96
CA PRO A 325 27.31 -25.37 12.61
C PRO A 325 27.37 -26.52 11.59
N ASN A 326 27.94 -26.23 10.42
CA ASN A 326 28.08 -27.15 9.29
C ASN A 326 28.86 -28.44 9.68
N ALA A 327 28.13 -29.54 9.86
CA ALA A 327 28.69 -30.87 10.13
C ALA A 327 28.05 -31.99 9.29
N ARG A 328 27.78 -31.72 8.00
CA ARG A 328 27.67 -32.73 6.90
C ARG A 328 27.43 -32.08 5.52
N LEU A 329 28.45 -31.39 5.01
CA LEU A 329 28.53 -31.08 3.58
C LEU A 329 29.08 -32.30 2.83
N GLU A 330 28.21 -33.08 2.19
CA GLU A 330 28.58 -33.99 1.07
C GLU A 330 27.30 -34.61 0.44
N SER A 331 26.68 -33.91 -0.53
CA SER A 331 25.93 -34.49 -1.69
C SER A 331 24.98 -33.51 -2.41
N GLN A 332 25.36 -32.24 -2.57
CA GLN A 332 24.88 -31.38 -3.67
C GLN A 332 25.91 -30.28 -3.89
N SER A 333 26.28 -30.00 -5.14
CA SER A 333 27.34 -29.05 -5.46
C SER A 333 26.96 -27.66 -4.95
N PRO A 334 27.70 -27.06 -3.99
CA PRO A 334 27.38 -25.73 -3.50
C PRO A 334 27.47 -24.72 -4.66
N LYS A 335 26.61 -23.68 -4.64
CA LYS A 335 26.85 -22.49 -5.46
C LYS A 335 28.30 -22.04 -5.20
N PRO A 336 29.12 -21.77 -6.23
CA PRO A 336 30.48 -21.32 -6.01
C PRO A 336 30.47 -20.10 -5.09
N THR A 337 31.09 -20.21 -3.92
CA THR A 337 31.23 -19.09 -2.98
C THR A 337 32.28 -18.08 -3.45
N PHE A 338 32.96 -18.40 -4.56
CA PHE A 338 34.02 -17.64 -5.20
C PHE A 338 33.83 -17.71 -6.72
N TYR A 339 33.85 -16.54 -7.35
CA TYR A 339 33.59 -16.31 -8.77
C TYR A 339 34.73 -15.51 -9.37
N ASP A 340 35.58 -16.18 -10.17
CA ASP A 340 36.61 -15.50 -10.95
C ASP A 340 35.98 -14.72 -12.12
N LEU A 341 36.49 -13.51 -12.38
CA LEU A 341 36.06 -12.63 -13.46
C LEU A 341 36.22 -13.25 -14.86
N SER A 342 36.94 -14.37 -15.00
CA SER A 342 36.87 -15.23 -16.19
C SER A 342 35.45 -15.71 -16.53
N LEU A 343 34.48 -15.66 -15.61
CA LEU A 343 33.04 -15.84 -15.90
C LEU A 343 32.48 -14.83 -16.92
N LEU A 344 33.10 -13.66 -17.03
CA LEU A 344 32.78 -12.60 -18.00
C LEU A 344 33.48 -12.80 -19.34
N SER A 345 34.39 -13.78 -19.44
CA SER A 345 35.19 -14.09 -20.61
C SER A 345 34.67 -15.35 -21.34
N SER A 346 35.07 -15.48 -22.59
CA SER A 346 34.79 -16.62 -23.46
C SER A 346 36.06 -16.93 -24.26
N GLU A 347 36.17 -18.11 -24.87
CA GLU A 347 37.40 -18.56 -25.57
C GLU A 347 37.94 -17.58 -26.63
N ARG A 348 37.11 -16.63 -27.08
CA ARG A 348 37.43 -15.67 -28.14
C ARG A 348 37.32 -14.20 -27.74
N ARG A 349 37.00 -13.88 -26.48
CA ARG A 349 36.75 -12.48 -26.03
C ARG A 349 37.14 -12.24 -24.57
N ASP A 350 38.13 -11.36 -24.39
CA ASP A 350 38.69 -10.89 -23.10
C ASP A 350 38.23 -9.45 -22.72
N PHE A 351 37.23 -8.91 -23.39
CA PHE A 351 36.76 -7.52 -23.24
C PHE A 351 35.25 -7.39 -22.99
N LEU A 352 34.87 -6.26 -22.39
CA LEU A 352 33.51 -5.73 -22.29
C LEU A 352 33.38 -4.48 -23.17
N ILE A 353 32.16 -4.02 -23.42
CA ILE A 353 31.90 -2.80 -24.19
C ILE A 353 31.31 -1.68 -23.35
N ARG A 354 31.66 -0.43 -23.68
CA ARG A 354 30.97 0.79 -23.24
C ARG A 354 29.81 1.13 -24.18
N ASN A 355 28.92 2.00 -23.74
CA ASN A 355 27.75 2.48 -24.52
C ASN A 355 28.14 3.19 -25.84
N ASN A 356 29.35 3.75 -25.93
CA ASN A 356 29.93 4.36 -27.14
C ASN A 356 30.62 3.36 -28.09
N GLY A 357 30.75 2.08 -27.68
CA GLY A 357 31.42 1.02 -28.42
C GLY A 357 32.87 0.75 -28.01
N ASP A 358 33.46 1.52 -27.09
CA ASP A 358 34.84 1.29 -26.64
C ASP A 358 34.98 -0.05 -25.91
N GLN A 359 36.07 -0.77 -26.19
CA GLN A 359 36.39 -2.04 -25.56
C GLN A 359 37.23 -1.86 -24.29
N VAL A 360 36.84 -2.53 -23.21
CA VAL A 360 37.50 -2.50 -21.89
C VAL A 360 37.91 -3.92 -21.51
N LYS A 361 39.19 -4.17 -21.26
CA LYS A 361 39.68 -5.50 -20.88
C LYS A 361 39.12 -5.95 -19.53
N ILE A 362 38.66 -7.20 -19.44
CA ILE A 362 38.12 -7.78 -18.20
C ILE A 362 39.17 -7.73 -17.06
N SER A 363 40.46 -7.84 -17.38
CA SER A 363 41.54 -7.74 -16.40
C SER A 363 41.63 -6.38 -15.68
N SER A 364 41.04 -5.30 -16.20
CA SER A 364 40.97 -4.02 -15.48
C SER A 364 39.94 -4.00 -14.34
N LEU A 365 39.17 -5.08 -14.18
CA LEU A 365 38.19 -5.26 -13.10
C LEU A 365 38.73 -6.11 -11.93
N ILE A 366 39.94 -6.67 -12.04
CA ILE A 366 40.54 -7.49 -10.98
C ILE A 366 40.69 -6.65 -9.70
N GLY A 367 40.19 -7.17 -8.57
CA GLY A 367 40.16 -6.48 -7.29
C GLY A 367 38.99 -5.50 -7.12
N LYS A 368 38.21 -5.20 -8.17
CA LYS A 368 36.99 -4.39 -8.08
C LYS A 368 35.79 -5.22 -7.65
N ARG A 369 34.87 -4.59 -6.95
CA ARG A 369 33.50 -5.07 -6.72
C ARG A 369 32.69 -4.87 -8.01
N VAL A 370 32.01 -5.91 -8.47
CA VAL A 370 31.31 -5.95 -9.76
C VAL A 370 29.83 -6.26 -9.55
N GLY A 371 28.96 -5.36 -10.01
CA GLY A 371 27.52 -5.57 -10.07
C GLY A 371 27.08 -6.17 -11.41
N LEU A 372 26.63 -7.41 -11.43
CA LEU A 372 26.06 -8.05 -12.63
C LEU A 372 24.57 -7.70 -12.72
N TYR A 373 24.24 -6.79 -13.64
CA TYR A 373 22.89 -6.26 -13.83
C TYR A 373 22.17 -6.94 -14.99
N PHE A 374 21.22 -7.83 -14.69
CA PHE A 374 20.40 -8.51 -15.67
C PHE A 374 19.13 -7.71 -15.94
N SER A 375 18.94 -7.27 -17.19
CA SER A 375 17.87 -6.32 -17.53
C SER A 375 17.47 -6.37 -19.02
N ALA A 376 16.40 -5.68 -19.40
CA ALA A 376 15.99 -5.53 -20.81
C ALA A 376 15.12 -4.29 -21.05
N GLY A 377 15.21 -3.69 -22.24
CA GLY A 377 14.46 -2.49 -22.61
C GLY A 377 12.96 -2.75 -22.75
N TRP A 378 12.58 -3.96 -23.18
CA TRP A 378 11.18 -4.36 -23.26
C TRP A 378 10.49 -4.53 -21.89
N CYS A 379 11.24 -4.70 -20.81
CA CYS A 379 10.71 -5.01 -19.48
C CYS A 379 10.36 -3.72 -18.68
N PRO A 380 9.09 -3.47 -18.29
CA PRO A 380 8.73 -2.23 -17.59
C PRO A 380 9.40 -2.06 -16.21
N PRO A 381 9.44 -3.07 -15.31
CA PRO A 381 10.20 -2.98 -14.06
C PRO A 381 11.69 -2.68 -14.26
N CYS A 382 12.29 -3.13 -15.38
CA CYS A 382 13.67 -2.79 -15.74
C CYS A 382 13.80 -1.31 -16.12
N ARG A 383 12.91 -0.79 -16.97
CA ARG A 383 12.88 0.63 -17.35
C ARG A 383 12.71 1.56 -16.15
N LEU A 384 11.88 1.19 -15.17
CA LEU A 384 11.69 1.95 -13.92
C LEU A 384 12.91 1.93 -12.99
N PHE A 385 13.67 0.82 -12.95
CA PHE A 385 14.83 0.69 -12.05
C PHE A 385 16.13 1.26 -12.64
N THR A 386 16.30 1.25 -13.97
CA THR A 386 17.56 1.69 -14.63
C THR A 386 17.96 3.13 -14.29
N PRO A 387 17.05 4.12 -14.25
CA PRO A 387 17.39 5.49 -13.85
C PRO A 387 17.91 5.56 -12.42
N LYS A 388 17.26 4.87 -11.48
CA LYS A 388 17.68 4.81 -10.07
C LYS A 388 19.07 4.18 -9.90
N LEU A 389 19.36 3.12 -10.65
CA LEU A 389 20.68 2.50 -10.65
C LEU A 389 21.76 3.41 -11.29
N SER A 390 21.39 4.19 -12.31
CA SER A 390 22.26 5.18 -12.97
C SER A 390 22.58 6.37 -12.06
N GLU A 391 21.61 6.82 -11.27
CA GLU A 391 21.74 7.83 -10.22
C GLU A 391 22.68 7.35 -9.10
N PHE A 392 22.37 6.19 -8.49
CA PHE A 392 23.23 5.49 -7.53
C PHE A 392 24.69 5.39 -8.00
N TYR A 393 24.89 4.97 -9.25
CA TYR A 393 26.23 4.79 -9.83
C TYR A 393 26.99 6.12 -9.97
N LYS A 394 26.30 7.21 -10.35
CA LYS A 394 26.90 8.55 -10.43
C LYS A 394 27.25 9.11 -9.06
N GLU A 395 26.36 8.97 -8.08
CA GLU A 395 26.61 9.38 -6.69
C GLU A 395 27.81 8.65 -6.09
N LEU A 396 27.88 7.32 -6.29
CA LEU A 396 28.99 6.52 -5.80
C LEU A 396 30.34 6.94 -6.42
N LEU A 397 30.36 7.27 -7.73
CA LEU A 397 31.55 7.78 -8.41
C LEU A 397 31.94 9.19 -7.96
N ALA A 398 30.96 10.06 -7.65
CA ALA A 398 31.23 11.40 -7.10
C ALA A 398 31.87 11.30 -5.71
N ASN A 399 31.28 10.47 -4.83
CA ASN A 399 31.68 10.33 -3.43
C ASN A 399 33.04 9.60 -3.27
N ASN A 400 33.36 8.64 -4.13
CA ASN A 400 34.62 7.86 -4.05
C ASN A 400 35.70 8.35 -5.02
N SER A 401 35.99 9.66 -5.03
CA SER A 401 36.94 10.29 -5.98
C SER A 401 38.41 9.84 -5.89
N LYS A 402 38.72 8.80 -5.09
CA LYS A 402 40.08 8.23 -4.91
C LYS A 402 40.20 6.72 -5.11
N ASN A 403 39.11 5.95 -5.24
CA ASN A 403 39.22 4.53 -5.59
C ASN A 403 38.01 4.08 -6.42
N ASN A 404 38.28 3.65 -7.65
CA ASN A 404 37.27 3.31 -8.64
C ASN A 404 36.84 1.83 -8.48
N ASP A 405 36.46 1.47 -7.25
CA ASP A 405 36.38 0.09 -6.75
C ASP A 405 35.07 -0.63 -7.08
N PHE A 406 34.13 0.04 -7.75
CA PHE A 406 32.86 -0.53 -8.17
C PHE A 406 32.65 -0.34 -9.67
N GLU A 407 32.16 -1.38 -10.36
CA GLU A 407 31.76 -1.32 -11.77
C GLU A 407 30.48 -2.13 -11.98
N ILE A 408 29.62 -1.69 -12.88
CA ILE A 408 28.40 -2.42 -13.26
C ILE A 408 28.60 -3.05 -14.65
N ILE A 409 28.14 -4.29 -14.80
CA ILE A 409 28.13 -5.00 -16.07
C ILE A 409 26.70 -5.35 -16.41
N PHE A 410 26.18 -4.77 -17.49
CA PHE A 410 24.88 -5.07 -18.03
C PHE A 410 24.90 -6.40 -18.81
N ILE A 411 24.03 -7.32 -18.41
CA ILE A 411 23.72 -8.58 -19.10
C ILE A 411 22.32 -8.45 -19.71
N SER A 412 22.26 -8.40 -21.03
CA SER A 412 21.01 -8.17 -21.74
C SER A 412 20.07 -9.37 -21.71
N SER A 413 18.77 -9.10 -21.61
CA SER A 413 17.67 -10.01 -21.95
C SER A 413 16.81 -9.45 -23.09
N ASP A 414 17.30 -8.45 -23.84
CA ASP A 414 16.68 -7.99 -25.08
C ASP A 414 16.72 -9.08 -26.16
N ARG A 415 15.73 -9.03 -27.07
CA ARG A 415 15.51 -10.09 -28.07
C ARG A 415 16.33 -9.88 -29.35
N ASP A 416 16.85 -8.68 -29.54
CA ASP A 416 17.56 -8.25 -30.75
C ASP A 416 18.58 -7.12 -30.45
N ALA A 417 19.51 -6.93 -31.38
CA ALA A 417 20.62 -5.99 -31.22
C ALA A 417 20.21 -4.50 -31.28
N LEU A 418 19.07 -4.16 -31.90
CA LEU A 418 18.58 -2.78 -31.96
C LEU A 418 17.96 -2.39 -30.62
N SER A 419 17.12 -3.25 -30.05
CA SER A 419 16.55 -3.09 -28.70
C SER A 419 17.66 -2.98 -27.65
N PHE A 420 18.65 -3.89 -27.71
CA PHE A 420 19.84 -3.82 -26.85
C PHE A 420 20.57 -2.47 -26.97
N LYS A 421 20.89 -2.03 -28.20
CA LYS A 421 21.65 -0.79 -28.42
C LYS A 421 20.86 0.45 -27.95
N ALA A 422 19.57 0.51 -28.26
CA ALA A 422 18.69 1.60 -27.83
C ALA A 422 18.62 1.71 -26.31
N TYR A 423 18.51 0.58 -25.60
CA TYR A 423 18.43 0.55 -24.15
C TYR A 423 19.79 0.81 -23.48
N PHE A 424 20.85 0.13 -23.93
CA PHE A 424 22.21 0.26 -23.39
C PHE A 424 22.80 1.67 -23.58
N SER A 425 22.42 2.39 -24.64
CA SER A 425 22.86 3.79 -24.88
C SER A 425 22.57 4.74 -23.70
N LYS A 426 21.61 4.41 -22.84
CA LYS A 426 21.19 5.21 -21.67
C LYS A 426 21.97 4.88 -20.39
N MET A 427 22.85 3.88 -20.42
CA MET A 427 23.55 3.34 -19.25
C MET A 427 25.00 3.88 -19.17
N PRO A 428 25.50 4.27 -17.98
CA PRO A 428 26.86 4.82 -17.80
C PRO A 428 27.98 3.77 -17.63
N TRP A 429 27.64 2.49 -17.62
CA TRP A 429 28.51 1.38 -17.22
C TRP A 429 28.83 0.41 -18.38
N LEU A 430 29.50 -0.71 -18.09
CA LEU A 430 29.94 -1.70 -19.09
C LEU A 430 28.83 -2.69 -19.44
N SER A 431 28.98 -3.42 -20.56
CA SER A 431 28.12 -4.54 -20.93
C SER A 431 28.89 -5.66 -21.60
N ILE A 432 28.34 -6.88 -21.51
CA ILE A 432 28.75 -8.00 -22.35
C ILE A 432 28.23 -7.74 -23.78
N PRO A 433 29.06 -7.89 -24.83
CA PRO A 433 28.61 -7.78 -26.22
C PRO A 433 27.37 -8.65 -26.50
N PHE A 434 26.37 -8.08 -27.19
CA PHE A 434 25.08 -8.72 -27.41
C PHE A 434 25.19 -10.06 -28.16
N ASP A 435 26.17 -10.19 -29.05
CA ASP A 435 26.51 -11.38 -29.82
C ASP A 435 27.15 -12.50 -28.98
N ASP A 436 27.73 -12.21 -27.81
CA ASP A 436 28.21 -13.23 -26.86
C ASP A 436 27.04 -13.80 -26.04
N LEU A 437 26.13 -14.47 -26.75
CA LEU A 437 24.96 -15.14 -26.19
C LEU A 437 25.34 -16.32 -25.29
N GLU A 438 26.54 -16.89 -25.46
CA GLU A 438 27.02 -18.01 -24.64
C GLU A 438 27.36 -17.54 -23.23
N THR A 439 28.15 -16.48 -23.08
CA THR A 439 28.44 -15.88 -21.76
C THR A 439 27.15 -15.40 -21.11
N GLN A 440 26.27 -14.72 -21.86
CA GLN A 440 24.98 -14.27 -21.32
C GLN A 440 24.11 -15.44 -20.81
N LYS A 441 24.00 -16.54 -21.55
CA LYS A 441 23.26 -17.75 -21.11
C LYS A 441 23.92 -18.40 -19.90
N LYS A 442 25.24 -18.59 -19.92
CA LYS A 442 26.03 -19.13 -18.81
C LYS A 442 25.77 -18.36 -17.52
N LEU A 443 25.79 -17.04 -17.56
CA LEU A 443 25.54 -16.19 -16.39
C LEU A 443 24.09 -16.28 -15.89
N LYS A 444 23.10 -16.31 -16.78
CA LYS A 444 21.68 -16.47 -16.38
C LYS A 444 21.43 -17.81 -15.68
N ILE A 445 22.07 -18.88 -16.13
CA ILE A 445 22.00 -20.21 -15.49
C ILE A 445 22.77 -20.21 -14.16
N LEU A 446 24.01 -19.70 -14.15
CA LEU A 446 24.91 -19.69 -12.98
C LEU A 446 24.30 -18.95 -11.79
N PHE A 447 23.66 -17.79 -12.04
CA PHE A 447 22.97 -17.01 -11.03
C PHE A 447 21.48 -17.35 -10.89
N GLN A 448 21.02 -18.44 -11.52
CA GLN A 448 19.65 -18.97 -11.40
C GLN A 448 18.57 -17.91 -11.65
N LEU A 449 18.72 -17.09 -12.69
CA LEU A 449 17.90 -15.91 -12.95
C LEU A 449 16.41 -16.27 -13.11
N ARG A 450 15.58 -15.89 -12.11
CA ARG A 450 14.12 -16.14 -12.10
C ARG A 450 13.31 -15.00 -12.71
N SER A 451 13.77 -13.76 -12.59
CA SER A 451 13.08 -12.55 -13.04
C SER A 451 14.07 -11.42 -13.33
N ILE A 452 13.61 -10.34 -13.97
CA ILE A 452 14.37 -9.11 -14.20
C ILE A 452 13.53 -7.88 -13.81
N PRO A 453 14.13 -6.77 -13.32
CA PRO A 453 15.56 -6.54 -13.14
C PRO A 453 16.15 -7.36 -11.99
N TYR A 454 17.39 -7.79 -12.14
CA TYR A 454 18.14 -8.51 -11.12
C TYR A 454 19.58 -7.99 -11.05
N LEU A 455 20.13 -7.86 -9.84
CA LEU A 455 21.45 -7.29 -9.59
C LEU A 455 22.14 -8.09 -8.49
N VAL A 456 23.15 -8.87 -8.87
CA VAL A 456 24.03 -9.60 -7.95
C VAL A 456 25.38 -8.87 -7.91
N VAL A 457 25.91 -8.68 -6.71
CA VAL A 457 27.14 -7.96 -6.44
C VAL A 457 28.21 -8.95 -5.96
N ILE A 458 29.34 -8.95 -6.66
CA ILE A 458 30.51 -9.77 -6.38
C ILE A 458 31.60 -8.82 -5.85
N ASP A 459 32.27 -9.15 -4.76
CA ASP A 459 33.37 -8.35 -4.22
C ASP A 459 34.69 -8.52 -4.98
N GLY A 460 35.71 -7.72 -4.62
CA GLY A 460 37.03 -7.77 -5.25
C GLY A 460 37.78 -9.10 -5.07
N ASN A 461 37.31 -9.97 -4.18
CA ASN A 461 37.80 -11.33 -3.99
C ASN A 461 36.90 -12.37 -4.67
N GLY A 462 35.98 -11.97 -5.55
CA GLY A 462 35.09 -12.90 -6.24
C GLY A 462 33.96 -13.47 -5.39
N LYS A 463 33.78 -13.06 -4.12
CA LYS A 463 32.68 -13.57 -3.30
C LYS A 463 31.40 -12.78 -3.58
N VAL A 464 30.24 -13.44 -3.72
CA VAL A 464 28.94 -12.73 -3.76
C VAL A 464 28.73 -12.03 -2.41
N SER A 465 28.65 -10.71 -2.44
CA SER A 465 28.39 -9.90 -1.25
C SER A 465 26.90 -9.63 -1.06
N SER A 466 26.13 -9.60 -2.15
CA SER A 466 24.66 -9.55 -2.15
C SER A 466 24.08 -10.08 -3.46
N ASP A 467 22.97 -10.81 -3.39
CA ASP A 467 22.13 -11.25 -4.50
C ASP A 467 20.79 -10.48 -4.60
N ASP A 468 20.64 -9.43 -3.78
CA ASP A 468 19.43 -8.64 -3.54
C ASP A 468 19.66 -7.14 -3.87
N GLY A 469 20.63 -6.86 -4.75
CA GLY A 469 21.11 -5.50 -5.03
C GLY A 469 20.03 -4.55 -5.56
N VAL A 470 19.00 -5.07 -6.24
CA VAL A 470 17.88 -4.26 -6.75
C VAL A 470 17.08 -3.63 -5.62
N ASN A 471 16.76 -4.40 -4.58
CA ASN A 471 15.97 -3.88 -3.46
C ASN A 471 16.83 -2.98 -2.58
N LEU A 472 18.09 -3.35 -2.34
CA LEU A 472 19.04 -2.51 -1.60
C LEU A 472 19.21 -1.12 -2.24
N VAL A 473 19.39 -1.01 -3.56
CA VAL A 473 19.46 0.30 -4.25
C VAL A 473 18.11 1.03 -4.19
N LYS A 474 16.97 0.34 -4.35
CA LYS A 474 15.64 0.97 -4.27
C LYS A 474 15.32 1.54 -2.89
N GLU A 475 15.80 0.89 -1.82
CA GLU A 475 15.42 1.16 -0.44
C GLU A 475 16.42 2.08 0.28
N PHE A 476 17.71 1.99 -0.06
CA PHE A 476 18.80 2.71 0.64
C PHE A 476 19.69 3.55 -0.28
N GLY A 477 19.48 3.56 -1.60
CA GLY A 477 20.29 4.38 -2.52
C GLY A 477 21.79 4.13 -2.37
N VAL A 478 22.60 5.20 -2.34
CA VAL A 478 24.06 5.11 -2.19
C VAL A 478 24.50 4.44 -0.88
N ASP A 479 23.71 4.54 0.19
CA ASP A 479 24.02 3.92 1.49
C ASP A 479 24.04 2.39 1.44
N ALA A 480 23.42 1.77 0.42
CA ALA A 480 23.50 0.34 0.18
C ALA A 480 24.94 -0.16 -0.03
N TYR A 481 25.85 0.70 -0.50
CA TYR A 481 27.27 0.36 -0.66
C TYR A 481 27.91 0.09 0.71
N PRO A 482 28.76 -0.96 0.86
CA PRO A 482 29.35 -1.81 -0.19
C PRO A 482 28.57 -3.08 -0.54
N PHE A 483 27.26 -3.17 -0.25
CA PHE A 483 26.44 -4.37 -0.43
C PHE A 483 26.98 -5.60 0.31
N THR A 484 27.41 -5.45 1.55
CA THR A 484 27.77 -6.58 2.44
C THR A 484 26.61 -6.94 3.37
N ALA A 485 26.56 -8.19 3.84
CA ALA A 485 25.60 -8.63 4.84
C ALA A 485 25.61 -7.73 6.10
N ASP A 486 26.80 -7.38 6.62
CA ASP A 486 26.92 -6.46 7.77
C ASP A 486 26.32 -5.08 7.49
N ARG A 487 26.52 -4.54 6.28
CA ARG A 487 25.94 -3.24 5.89
C ARG A 487 24.41 -3.34 5.75
N LYS A 488 23.89 -4.41 5.14
CA LYS A 488 22.44 -4.68 5.07
C LYS A 488 21.85 -4.76 6.48
N LYS A 489 22.51 -5.45 7.41
CA LYS A 489 22.10 -5.57 8.83
C LYS A 489 22.09 -4.21 9.55
N GLN A 490 23.11 -3.37 9.33
CA GLN A 490 23.16 -2.01 9.87
C GLN A 490 22.01 -1.12 9.35
N LEU A 491 21.76 -1.12 8.04
CA LEU A 491 20.71 -0.32 7.42
C LEU A 491 19.31 -0.75 7.87
N LEU A 492 19.06 -2.05 7.97
CA LEU A 492 17.81 -2.59 8.48
C LEU A 492 17.63 -2.27 9.98
N ALA A 493 18.68 -2.36 10.78
CA ALA A 493 18.62 -1.95 12.20
C ALA A 493 18.28 -0.47 12.35
N GLN A 494 18.94 0.42 11.58
CA GLN A 494 18.64 1.86 11.56
C GLN A 494 17.20 2.14 11.12
N LYS A 495 16.68 1.39 10.14
CA LYS A 495 15.28 1.50 9.67
C LYS A 495 14.27 1.01 10.71
N GLU A 496 14.54 -0.09 11.40
CA GLU A 496 13.67 -0.59 12.48
C GLU A 496 13.73 0.29 13.73
N GLU A 497 14.88 0.89 14.05
CA GLU A 497 15.02 1.88 15.12
C GLU A 497 14.25 3.17 14.77
N ALA A 498 14.32 3.63 13.51
CA ALA A 498 13.52 4.74 13.01
C ALA A 498 12.00 4.47 13.02
N LYS A 499 11.56 3.20 12.88
CA LYS A 499 10.14 2.81 13.05
C LYS A 499 9.71 2.73 14.51
N LYS A 500 10.62 2.39 15.43
CA LYS A 500 10.33 2.21 16.87
C LYS A 500 10.29 3.52 17.65
N ASN A 501 10.87 4.59 17.11
CA ASN A 501 10.84 5.91 17.74
C ASN A 501 9.52 6.62 17.36
N PRO A 502 8.59 6.89 18.30
CA PRO A 502 7.37 7.62 17.97
C PRO A 502 7.72 9.01 17.43
N GLN A 503 6.97 9.45 16.41
CA GLN A 503 7.17 10.74 15.74
C GLN A 503 7.08 11.90 16.74
N THR A 504 8.20 12.35 17.30
CA THR A 504 8.28 13.49 18.21
C THR A 504 8.41 14.80 17.44
N ILE A 505 8.06 15.91 18.07
CA ILE A 505 8.28 17.25 17.50
C ILE A 505 9.78 17.46 17.18
N ALA A 506 10.68 16.89 17.99
CA ALA A 506 12.11 16.83 17.70
C ALA A 506 12.44 15.98 16.46
N SER A 507 11.92 14.77 16.29
CA SER A 507 12.20 13.96 15.09
C SER A 507 11.64 14.57 13.81
N VAL A 508 10.51 15.29 13.89
CA VAL A 508 9.93 16.05 12.77
C VAL A 508 10.81 17.26 12.45
N LEU A 509 11.01 18.18 13.41
CA LEU A 509 11.58 19.49 13.13
C LEU A 509 13.09 19.59 13.26
N ALA A 510 13.77 18.72 14.03
CA ALA A 510 15.22 18.79 14.26
C ALA A 510 16.01 17.81 13.39
N SER A 511 17.22 18.21 13.04
CA SER A 511 18.22 17.41 12.32
C SER A 511 19.46 17.20 13.22
N PRO A 512 20.34 16.23 12.91
CA PRO A 512 21.57 16.02 13.69
C PRO A 512 22.48 17.25 13.78
N SER A 513 22.37 18.18 12.82
CA SER A 513 23.14 19.43 12.77
C SER A 513 22.42 20.66 13.34
N ARG A 514 21.10 20.61 13.56
CA ARG A 514 20.32 21.81 13.90
C ARG A 514 19.08 21.49 14.77
N ASN A 515 19.01 22.13 15.95
CA ASN A 515 17.93 21.95 16.93
C ASN A 515 17.17 23.25 17.29
N TYR A 516 17.09 24.21 16.36
CA TYR A 516 16.40 25.49 16.55
C TYR A 516 15.58 25.89 15.31
N LEU A 517 14.47 26.59 15.54
CA LEU A 517 13.73 27.34 14.53
C LEU A 517 14.15 28.82 14.57
N VAL A 518 13.80 29.59 13.55
CA VAL A 518 13.98 31.06 13.55
C VAL A 518 12.63 31.75 13.73
N SER A 519 12.60 32.88 14.46
CA SER A 519 11.49 33.84 14.42
C SER A 519 11.78 34.95 13.40
N ASN A 520 10.74 35.70 13.02
CA ASN A 520 10.83 36.82 12.08
C ASN A 520 11.78 37.96 12.51
N ASP A 521 12.13 38.04 13.80
CA ASP A 521 13.17 38.95 14.33
C ASP A 521 14.58 38.32 14.36
N GLY A 522 14.79 37.21 13.65
CA GLY A 522 16.07 36.51 13.50
C GLY A 522 16.52 35.70 14.72
N LYS A 523 15.73 35.62 15.81
CA LYS A 523 16.12 34.87 17.01
C LYS A 523 15.99 33.36 16.81
N GLN A 524 16.97 32.63 17.33
CA GLN A 524 16.93 31.16 17.36
C GLN A 524 16.12 30.65 18.56
N ILE A 525 15.11 29.84 18.27
CA ILE A 525 14.16 29.25 19.22
C ILE A 525 14.40 27.73 19.27
N PRO A 526 14.89 27.15 20.38
CA PRO A 526 15.10 25.70 20.49
C PRO A 526 13.80 24.92 20.24
N VAL A 527 13.89 23.82 19.47
CA VAL A 527 12.70 22.99 19.13
C VAL A 527 11.99 22.45 20.37
N SER A 528 12.71 22.23 21.48
CA SER A 528 12.10 21.82 22.75
C SER A 528 11.07 22.82 23.32
N LYS A 529 11.08 24.10 22.91
CA LYS A 529 10.03 25.07 23.26
C LYS A 529 8.69 24.84 22.54
N LEU A 530 8.63 23.87 21.64
CA LEU A 530 7.42 23.43 20.93
C LEU A 530 6.86 22.12 21.51
N GLU A 531 7.57 21.47 22.45
CA GLU A 531 7.07 20.26 23.13
C GLU A 531 5.76 20.56 23.86
N GLY A 532 4.80 19.63 23.77
CA GLY A 532 3.46 19.78 24.36
C GLY A 532 2.52 20.73 23.60
N LYS A 533 2.93 21.31 22.46
CA LYS A 533 2.09 22.21 21.65
C LYS A 533 1.46 21.51 20.44
N LEU A 534 0.30 21.98 20.01
CA LEU A 534 -0.26 21.65 18.70
C LEU A 534 0.53 22.42 17.64
N ILE A 535 1.10 21.75 16.63
CA ILE A 535 1.94 22.41 15.60
C ILE A 535 1.25 22.38 14.23
N GLY A 536 1.21 23.52 13.55
CA GLY A 536 0.89 23.63 12.14
C GLY A 536 2.15 23.78 11.29
N LEU A 537 2.49 22.79 10.47
CA LEU A 537 3.56 22.89 9.48
C LEU A 537 2.97 23.54 8.22
N TYR A 538 3.34 24.80 7.98
CA TYR A 538 2.80 25.59 6.88
C TYR A 538 3.74 25.54 5.66
N PHE A 539 3.37 24.75 4.67
CA PHE A 539 4.08 24.62 3.40
C PHE A 539 3.59 25.68 2.42
N SER A 540 4.50 26.55 2.00
CA SER A 540 4.20 27.70 1.16
C SER A 540 5.38 28.06 0.27
N LEU A 541 5.08 28.69 -0.87
CA LEU A 541 6.05 29.22 -1.81
C LEU A 541 5.76 30.74 -1.95
N PRO A 542 6.73 31.63 -1.64
CA PRO A 542 6.63 33.06 -1.93
C PRO A 542 6.24 33.33 -3.39
N GLY A 543 5.47 34.39 -3.63
CA GLY A 543 5.01 34.76 -4.98
C GLY A 543 3.93 33.84 -5.60
N HIS A 544 3.48 32.79 -4.90
CA HIS A 544 2.43 31.90 -5.39
C HIS A 544 1.04 32.37 -4.94
N GLU A 545 0.18 32.80 -5.89
CA GLU A 545 -1.16 33.37 -5.68
C GLU A 545 -1.97 32.71 -4.54
N HIS A 546 -2.17 31.39 -4.58
CA HIS A 546 -2.96 30.70 -3.55
C HIS A 546 -2.35 30.75 -2.13
N CYS A 547 -1.04 30.96 -2.03
CA CYS A 547 -0.32 31.13 -0.76
C CYS A 547 -0.48 32.58 -0.25
N GLU A 548 -0.42 33.57 -1.14
CA GLU A 548 -0.71 34.98 -0.84
C GLU A 548 -2.17 35.18 -0.38
N ASP A 549 -3.12 34.50 -1.01
CA ASP A 549 -4.55 34.47 -0.61
C ASP A 549 -4.79 33.90 0.79
N PHE A 550 -3.95 32.94 1.20
CA PHE A 550 -4.16 32.15 2.42
C PHE A 550 -3.37 32.66 3.62
N THR A 551 -2.14 33.16 3.42
CA THR A 551 -1.26 33.65 4.49
C THR A 551 -1.95 34.68 5.40
N PRO A 552 -2.68 35.70 4.90
CA PRO A 552 -3.39 36.66 5.74
C PRO A 552 -4.49 36.02 6.60
N LYS A 553 -5.24 35.06 6.05
CA LYS A 553 -6.31 34.33 6.77
C LYS A 553 -5.72 33.44 7.87
N LEU A 554 -4.61 32.76 7.58
CA LEU A 554 -3.90 31.95 8.57
C LEU A 554 -3.31 32.82 9.68
N SER A 555 -2.73 33.98 9.33
CA SER A 555 -2.24 34.98 10.29
C SER A 555 -3.35 35.52 11.19
N GLU A 556 -4.54 35.81 10.65
CA GLU A 556 -5.70 36.24 11.44
C GLU A 556 -6.12 35.16 12.46
N VAL A 557 -6.23 33.90 12.03
CA VAL A 557 -6.62 32.78 12.91
C VAL A 557 -5.57 32.52 13.98
N TYR A 558 -4.29 32.47 13.61
CA TYR A 558 -3.17 32.30 14.54
C TYR A 558 -3.14 33.41 15.61
N ASN A 559 -3.27 34.68 15.20
CA ASN A 559 -3.29 35.81 16.13
C ASN A 559 -4.49 35.79 17.09
N LYS A 560 -5.65 35.29 16.64
CA LYS A 560 -6.82 35.08 17.51
C LYS A 560 -6.62 33.92 18.49
N LEU A 561 -5.94 32.83 18.09
CA LEU A 561 -5.62 31.71 18.97
C LEU A 561 -4.58 32.10 20.04
N LYS A 562 -3.51 32.81 19.67
CA LYS A 562 -2.53 33.35 20.65
C LYS A 562 -3.17 34.27 21.69
N LYS A 563 -4.20 35.05 21.30
CA LYS A 563 -4.98 35.88 22.25
C LYS A 563 -5.89 35.10 23.20
N LYS A 564 -6.20 33.83 22.89
CA LYS A 564 -6.97 32.91 23.75
C LYS A 564 -6.08 32.04 24.65
N ASP A 565 -4.76 32.26 24.62
CA ASP A 565 -3.74 31.41 25.28
C ASP A 565 -3.80 29.93 24.86
N GLU A 566 -4.24 29.69 23.61
CA GLU A 566 -4.28 28.35 23.03
C GLU A 566 -2.86 27.87 22.70
N ASN A 567 -2.55 26.62 23.07
CA ASN A 567 -1.20 26.06 22.94
C ASN A 567 -0.88 25.57 21.51
N PHE A 568 -1.04 26.48 20.54
CA PHE A 568 -0.85 26.29 19.12
C PHE A 568 0.36 27.08 18.62
N GLU A 569 1.16 26.49 17.74
CA GLU A 569 2.30 27.13 17.09
C GLU A 569 2.34 26.80 15.60
N ILE A 570 2.83 27.73 14.77
CA ILE A 570 3.03 27.47 13.34
C ILE A 570 4.54 27.47 13.04
N VAL A 571 4.94 26.56 12.15
CA VAL A 571 6.29 26.51 11.58
C VAL A 571 6.17 26.61 10.06
N PHE A 572 6.62 27.72 9.51
CA PHE A 572 6.76 27.92 8.08
C PHE A 572 7.85 27.00 7.52
N VAL A 573 7.47 26.25 6.49
CA VAL A 573 8.32 25.37 5.70
C VAL A 573 8.32 25.95 4.29
N SER A 574 9.31 26.80 3.99
CA SER A 574 9.47 27.36 2.66
C SER A 574 9.79 26.27 1.65
N LEU A 575 9.16 26.36 0.48
CA LEU A 575 9.50 25.57 -0.70
C LEU A 575 10.37 26.34 -1.70
N GLU A 576 10.76 27.57 -1.37
CA GLU A 576 11.77 28.33 -2.11
C GLU A 576 13.18 27.81 -1.76
N GLU A 577 14.00 27.59 -2.79
CA GLU A 577 15.33 26.98 -2.67
C GLU A 577 16.46 27.81 -3.29
N GLU A 578 16.14 28.77 -4.16
CA GLU A 578 17.11 29.55 -4.92
C GLU A 578 17.26 30.95 -4.32
N ASP A 579 16.15 31.64 -4.06
CA ASP A 579 16.08 33.06 -3.69
C ASP A 579 15.89 33.29 -2.17
N GLU A 580 16.90 33.92 -1.54
CA GLU A 580 16.90 34.24 -0.10
C GLU A 580 16.14 35.54 0.20
N ASP A 581 16.17 36.51 -0.72
CA ASP A 581 15.50 37.80 -0.56
C ASP A 581 13.96 37.60 -0.58
N LEU A 582 13.46 36.71 -1.45
CA LEU A 582 12.04 36.32 -1.48
C LEU A 582 11.60 35.53 -0.23
N PHE A 583 12.50 34.75 0.39
CA PHE A 583 12.20 34.09 1.65
C PHE A 583 12.07 35.11 2.79
N ASP A 584 13.02 36.03 2.90
CA ASP A 584 13.04 37.05 3.96
C ASP A 584 11.86 38.04 3.82
N GLU A 585 11.56 38.54 2.61
CA GLU A 585 10.41 39.43 2.37
C GLU A 585 9.08 38.76 2.75
N ALA A 586 8.89 37.49 2.38
CA ALA A 586 7.69 36.74 2.76
C ALA A 586 7.62 36.52 4.28
N PHE A 587 8.75 36.15 4.91
CA PHE A 587 8.79 35.76 6.32
C PHE A 587 8.72 36.95 7.29
N GLU A 588 9.21 38.14 6.93
CA GLU A 588 9.14 39.35 7.78
C GLU A 588 7.71 39.64 8.26
N SER A 589 6.72 39.42 7.38
CA SER A 589 5.30 39.64 7.65
C SER A 589 4.62 38.56 8.51
N MET A 590 5.26 37.39 8.71
CA MET A 590 4.64 36.23 9.34
C MET A 590 4.80 36.25 10.87
N PRO A 591 3.73 36.00 11.67
CA PRO A 591 3.76 36.11 13.12
C PRO A 591 4.26 34.84 13.85
N TRP A 592 4.85 33.89 13.13
CA TRP A 592 5.18 32.54 13.60
C TRP A 592 6.65 32.18 13.32
N LEU A 593 7.04 30.94 13.60
CA LEU A 593 8.42 30.45 13.43
C LEU A 593 8.63 29.89 12.01
N ALA A 594 9.88 29.74 11.59
CA ALA A 594 10.25 29.06 10.36
C ALA A 594 11.39 28.06 10.56
N LEU A 595 11.49 27.08 9.65
CA LEU A 595 12.78 26.45 9.37
C LEU A 595 13.70 27.50 8.70
N PRO A 596 15.00 27.51 8.99
CA PRO A 596 15.95 28.36 8.27
C PRO A 596 15.88 28.15 6.75
N PHE A 597 16.20 29.20 5.99
CA PHE A 597 16.34 29.09 4.54
C PHE A 597 17.35 27.99 4.17
N LYS A 598 17.05 27.23 3.11
CA LYS A 598 17.83 26.06 2.66
C LYS A 598 18.04 24.94 3.71
N ASP A 599 17.20 24.85 4.76
CA ASP A 599 17.20 23.70 5.68
C ASP A 599 16.80 22.41 4.92
N GLU A 600 17.66 21.40 4.94
CA GLU A 600 17.44 20.09 4.29
C GLU A 600 16.16 19.38 4.75
N LYS A 601 15.58 19.79 5.88
CA LYS A 601 14.27 19.31 6.34
C LYS A 601 13.13 19.74 5.43
N CYS A 602 13.18 20.88 4.74
CA CYS A 602 12.02 21.40 3.99
C CYS A 602 11.53 20.40 2.92
N GLN A 603 12.42 19.89 2.07
CA GLN A 603 12.05 18.87 1.07
C GLN A 603 11.76 17.50 1.71
N LYS A 604 12.51 17.09 2.74
CA LYS A 604 12.27 15.82 3.45
C LYS A 604 10.85 15.80 4.07
N LEU A 605 10.41 16.92 4.64
CA LEU A 605 9.06 17.07 5.22
C LEU A 605 7.98 17.12 4.13
N LYS A 606 8.21 17.83 3.02
CA LYS A 606 7.30 17.84 1.87
C LYS A 606 7.00 16.43 1.35
N LEU A 607 8.04 15.61 1.22
CA LEU A 607 7.93 14.20 0.83
C LEU A 607 7.32 13.32 1.93
N TYR A 608 7.70 13.52 3.19
CA TYR A 608 7.22 12.73 4.33
C TYR A 608 5.70 12.88 4.57
N PHE A 609 5.15 14.08 4.35
CA PHE A 609 3.71 14.36 4.49
C PHE A 609 2.92 14.29 3.17
N ASP A 610 3.54 13.83 2.08
CA ASP A 610 2.94 13.72 0.74
C ASP A 610 2.24 15.02 0.27
N VAL A 611 2.94 16.16 0.42
CA VAL A 611 2.40 17.50 0.13
C VAL A 611 2.33 17.72 -1.40
N GLY A 612 1.22 17.28 -2.00
CA GLY A 612 0.95 17.37 -3.43
C GLY A 612 0.38 18.70 -3.94
N GLU A 613 -0.16 19.55 -3.05
CA GLU A 613 -0.73 20.87 -3.39
C GLU A 613 -0.24 21.94 -2.42
N ILE A 614 -0.16 23.20 -2.86
CA ILE A 614 0.18 24.36 -2.02
C ILE A 614 -0.84 25.50 -2.17
N PRO A 615 -1.11 26.27 -1.09
CA PRO A 615 -0.59 26.11 0.27
C PRO A 615 -1.09 24.81 0.93
N ALA A 616 -0.31 24.27 1.86
CA ALA A 616 -0.73 23.17 2.71
C ALA A 616 -0.41 23.46 4.17
N LEU A 617 -1.28 23.01 5.09
CA LEU A 617 -1.09 23.16 6.53
C LEU A 617 -1.29 21.80 7.20
N VAL A 618 -0.19 21.10 7.45
CA VAL A 618 -0.22 19.81 8.18
C VAL A 618 -0.33 20.11 9.67
N ILE A 619 -1.30 19.52 10.35
CA ILE A 619 -1.49 19.68 11.80
C ILE A 619 -0.94 18.45 12.51
N THR A 620 0.00 18.64 13.43
CA THR A 620 0.52 17.57 14.31
C THR A 620 0.15 17.83 15.77
N GLY A 621 -0.18 16.76 16.49
CA GLY A 621 -0.52 16.77 17.91
C GLY A 621 0.66 17.12 18.81
N GLN A 622 0.37 17.25 20.11
CA GLN A 622 1.35 17.51 21.17
C GLN A 622 2.38 16.38 21.33
N ASP A 623 2.00 15.18 20.90
CA ASP A 623 2.84 13.98 20.81
C ASP A 623 3.63 13.88 19.49
N GLY A 624 3.47 14.86 18.59
CA GLY A 624 4.10 14.94 17.26
C GLY A 624 3.38 14.14 16.15
N ARG A 625 2.29 13.41 16.44
CA ARG A 625 1.55 12.63 15.42
C ARG A 625 0.71 13.52 14.51
N THR A 626 0.61 13.18 13.22
CA THR A 626 -0.28 13.88 12.28
C THR A 626 -1.75 13.73 12.67
N LEU A 627 -2.44 14.85 12.92
CA LEU A 627 -3.87 14.92 13.22
C LEU A 627 -4.72 15.35 12.02
N ASN A 628 -4.13 16.14 11.10
CA ASN A 628 -4.75 16.49 9.83
C ASN A 628 -3.64 16.67 8.75
N PRO A 629 -3.68 15.94 7.62
CA PRO A 629 -2.70 16.10 6.56
C PRO A 629 -2.82 17.42 5.79
N ASN A 630 -3.99 18.07 5.74
CA ASN A 630 -4.11 19.45 5.23
C ASN A 630 -5.34 20.18 5.78
N ALA A 631 -5.12 21.19 6.62
CA ALA A 631 -6.16 21.99 7.27
C ALA A 631 -6.56 23.28 6.51
N VAL A 632 -6.00 23.53 5.32
CA VAL A 632 -6.23 24.77 4.55
C VAL A 632 -7.72 25.04 4.28
N ASP A 633 -8.46 24.04 3.81
CA ASP A 633 -9.89 24.23 3.49
C ASP A 633 -10.76 24.37 4.75
N LEU A 634 -10.42 23.69 5.85
CA LEU A 634 -11.08 23.88 7.14
C LEU A 634 -10.96 25.34 7.60
N ILE A 635 -9.76 25.93 7.49
CA ILE A 635 -9.50 27.31 7.87
C ILE A 635 -10.15 28.30 6.89
N LYS A 636 -10.11 28.03 5.57
CA LYS A 636 -10.80 28.86 4.57
C LYS A 636 -12.31 28.90 4.78
N GLN A 637 -12.92 27.80 5.24
CA GLN A 637 -14.37 27.70 5.43
C GLN A 637 -14.85 28.18 6.80
N HIS A 638 -14.17 27.80 7.90
CA HIS A 638 -14.65 28.00 9.27
C HIS A 638 -13.71 28.87 10.14
N GLY A 639 -12.59 29.35 9.60
CA GLY A 639 -11.67 30.24 10.30
C GLY A 639 -11.15 29.66 11.62
N ILE A 640 -11.39 30.37 12.73
CA ILE A 640 -10.99 29.94 14.07
C ILE A 640 -11.86 28.80 14.63
N ASP A 641 -13.11 28.68 14.20
CA ASP A 641 -14.04 27.70 14.75
C ASP A 641 -13.69 26.27 14.32
N ALA A 642 -12.84 26.12 13.29
CA ALA A 642 -12.20 24.88 12.91
C ALA A 642 -11.23 24.30 13.96
N TYR A 643 -10.73 25.09 14.92
CA TYR A 643 -9.77 24.62 15.94
C TYR A 643 -10.33 23.44 16.76
N PRO A 644 -9.56 22.34 17.01
CA PRO A 644 -8.11 22.14 16.78
C PRO A 644 -7.75 21.57 15.39
N PHE A 645 -8.52 21.92 14.36
CA PHE A 645 -8.26 21.64 12.93
C PHE A 645 -8.25 20.16 12.56
N THR A 646 -8.96 19.31 13.32
CA THR A 646 -9.04 17.86 13.07
C THR A 646 -10.24 17.47 12.19
N PRO A 647 -10.19 16.33 11.47
CA PRO A 647 -11.34 15.83 10.71
C PRO A 647 -12.60 15.64 11.56
N LYS A 648 -12.46 15.14 12.81
CA LYS A 648 -13.58 15.02 13.76
C LYS A 648 -14.27 16.35 14.06
N LYS A 649 -13.49 17.44 14.17
CA LYS A 649 -14.03 18.79 14.39
C LYS A 649 -14.77 19.31 13.16
N HIS A 650 -14.27 19.01 11.96
CA HIS A 650 -14.95 19.31 10.69
C HIS A 650 -16.31 18.60 10.58
N ASP A 651 -16.41 17.32 10.95
CA ASP A 651 -17.69 16.57 10.88
C ASP A 651 -18.75 17.14 11.83
N VAL A 652 -18.35 17.67 12.98
CA VAL A 652 -19.23 18.40 13.92
C VAL A 652 -19.70 19.73 13.32
N LEU A 653 -18.80 20.51 12.71
CA LEU A 653 -19.15 21.79 12.08
C LEU A 653 -20.07 21.64 10.86
N HIS A 654 -20.06 20.47 10.22
CA HIS A 654 -20.94 20.11 9.10
C HIS A 654 -22.19 19.31 9.51
N GLY A 655 -22.48 19.20 10.81
CA GLY A 655 -23.72 18.60 11.30
C GLY A 655 -23.89 17.11 11.02
N LYS A 656 -22.79 16.37 10.79
CA LYS A 656 -22.82 14.91 10.50
C LYS A 656 -22.93 14.03 11.73
N VAL A 657 -23.04 14.61 12.93
CA VAL A 657 -23.12 13.91 14.21
C VAL A 657 -24.14 14.63 15.10
N GLU A 658 -25.19 13.93 15.52
CA GLU A 658 -26.05 14.42 16.61
C GLU A 658 -25.28 14.40 17.92
N ALA A 659 -25.38 15.48 18.70
CA ALA A 659 -24.70 15.58 19.99
C ALA A 659 -25.38 14.68 21.04
N SER A 660 -24.88 13.45 21.21
CA SER A 660 -25.28 12.61 22.33
C SER A 660 -24.72 13.18 23.63
N CYS A 661 -25.62 13.77 24.42
CA CYS A 661 -25.38 14.16 25.80
C CYS A 661 -25.14 12.91 26.66
N GLY A 662 -23.87 12.51 26.76
CA GLY A 662 -23.42 11.47 27.69
C GLY A 662 -23.42 11.98 29.13
N CYS A 663 -24.60 12.01 29.75
CA CYS A 663 -24.68 12.06 31.21
C CYS A 663 -24.19 10.72 31.75
N ASP A 664 -23.01 10.69 32.39
CA ASP A 664 -22.74 9.68 33.40
C ASP A 664 -22.26 10.35 34.69
N GLY A 665 -23.12 10.27 35.71
CA GLY A 665 -23.00 11.03 36.94
C GLY A 665 -22.39 10.17 38.04
N SER A 666 -21.08 10.28 38.25
CA SER A 666 -20.45 9.78 39.48
C SER A 666 -20.16 10.92 40.44
N LYS A 667 -21.16 11.27 41.27
CA LYS A 667 -20.90 12.02 42.49
C LYS A 667 -20.18 11.12 43.49
N ASN A 668 -19.16 11.66 44.15
CA ASN A 668 -19.24 11.76 45.61
C ASN A 668 -18.39 12.91 46.13
N ASP A 669 -19.02 13.72 46.97
CA ASP A 669 -18.45 14.91 47.59
C ASP A 669 -17.48 14.55 48.74
N ASN A 670 -16.45 15.39 48.93
CA ASN A 670 -15.78 15.75 50.20
C ASN A 670 -14.53 16.61 49.85
N ASP A 671 -14.21 17.72 50.50
CA ASP A 671 -14.91 18.44 51.57
C ASP A 671 -14.63 19.97 51.50
N LYS A 672 -15.48 20.76 52.19
CA LYS A 672 -15.30 22.11 52.81
C LYS A 672 -13.88 22.76 52.72
N THR A 673 -13.65 24.09 52.65
CA THR A 673 -14.37 25.36 52.96
C THR A 673 -13.39 26.50 52.55
N MET A 674 -13.64 27.82 52.49
CA MET A 674 -14.59 28.78 53.12
C MET A 674 -14.57 30.08 52.27
N GLU A 675 -15.68 30.81 52.09
CA GLU A 675 -15.98 32.19 52.60
C GLU A 675 -14.98 33.32 52.23
N GLU A 676 -15.32 34.58 51.92
CA GLU A 676 -16.52 35.48 51.98
C GLU A 676 -16.34 36.55 50.85
N THR A 677 -17.28 37.35 50.31
CA THR A 677 -18.78 37.46 50.28
C THR A 677 -19.18 38.47 49.16
N LYS A 678 -20.51 38.68 49.00
CA LYS A 678 -21.22 39.90 48.48
C LYS A 678 -21.61 39.94 47.01
N ASP A 679 -22.83 40.33 46.62
CA ASP A 679 -24.10 40.56 47.37
C ASP A 679 -25.30 40.37 46.40
N GLU A 680 -26.49 40.06 46.96
CA GLU A 680 -27.87 40.29 46.47
C GLU A 680 -28.23 40.14 44.95
N LYS A 681 -28.99 39.10 44.56
CA LYS A 681 -30.48 39.00 44.51
C LYS A 681 -31.20 39.82 43.39
N VAL A 682 -31.91 39.13 42.49
CA VAL A 682 -33.40 39.01 42.36
C VAL A 682 -33.76 38.32 41.03
N GLU A 683 -34.92 37.67 41.01
CA GLU A 683 -35.44 36.71 40.03
C GLU A 683 -35.98 37.29 38.71
N ASP A 684 -35.93 36.43 37.68
CA ASP A 684 -36.86 36.16 36.58
C ASP A 684 -38.02 37.10 36.15
N SER A 685 -38.21 37.05 34.82
CA SER A 685 -39.48 36.97 34.08
C SER A 685 -40.08 38.20 33.34
N CYS A 686 -40.52 37.86 32.12
CA CYS A 686 -41.65 38.40 31.35
C CYS A 686 -41.55 39.79 30.67
N GLY A 687 -42.07 39.87 29.43
CA GLY A 687 -42.19 41.14 28.70
C GLY A 687 -42.38 41.03 27.18
N CYS A 688 -43.53 40.53 26.71
CA CYS A 688 -43.98 40.75 25.33
C CYS A 688 -44.66 42.12 25.20
N ASP A 689 -44.48 42.87 24.09
CA ASP A 689 -45.59 43.50 23.32
C ASP A 689 -45.15 44.16 21.98
N GLY A 690 -45.94 43.91 20.92
CA GLY A 690 -46.55 44.92 20.04
C GLY A 690 -45.75 45.89 19.17
N SER A 691 -45.87 45.75 17.83
CA SER A 691 -46.86 46.54 17.04
C SER A 691 -46.60 46.63 15.51
N LEU A 692 -47.62 46.24 14.70
CA LEU A 692 -48.15 46.93 13.48
C LEU A 692 -47.18 47.28 12.30
N LYS A 693 -47.50 47.16 11.00
CA LYS A 693 -48.75 46.83 10.25
C LYS A 693 -48.44 46.65 8.73
N LYS A 694 -49.46 46.22 7.97
CA LYS A 694 -49.65 46.23 6.48
C LYS A 694 -49.26 44.95 5.72
N ASP A 695 -50.23 44.20 5.19
CA ASP A 695 -51.06 44.36 3.95
C ASP A 695 -50.43 43.40 2.89
N ASP A 696 -51.09 42.47 2.19
CA ASP A 696 -52.52 42.15 2.07
C ASP A 696 -52.75 40.68 1.61
N ASP A 697 -54.03 40.26 1.69
CA ASP A 697 -54.74 39.28 0.84
C ASP A 697 -54.71 37.74 1.11
N LYS A 698 -55.85 37.28 1.69
CA LYS A 698 -56.66 36.08 1.37
C LYS A 698 -56.17 34.67 1.72
N THR A 699 -56.95 33.81 2.41
CA THR A 699 -58.27 33.97 3.07
C THR A 699 -58.55 32.81 4.04
N MET A 700 -59.21 33.10 5.18
CA MET A 700 -60.34 32.38 5.84
C MET A 700 -60.41 30.82 5.85
N GLU A 701 -60.84 30.13 6.92
CA GLU A 701 -61.60 30.59 8.10
C GLU A 701 -61.50 29.66 9.35
N GLU A 702 -61.94 30.24 10.48
CA GLU A 702 -62.21 29.71 11.84
C GLU A 702 -62.73 28.25 11.92
N THR A 703 -62.25 27.36 12.80
CA THR A 703 -62.27 27.26 14.29
C THR A 703 -63.64 27.06 14.96
N LYS A 704 -63.61 26.34 16.11
CA LYS A 704 -64.68 26.07 17.12
C LYS A 704 -65.54 24.82 16.84
N ASP A 705 -65.78 23.90 17.78
CA ASP A 705 -65.53 23.86 19.24
C ASP A 705 -65.22 22.43 19.73
N GLY A 706 -64.68 22.29 20.96
CA GLY A 706 -65.04 21.16 21.84
C GLY A 706 -63.98 20.09 22.16
N ASN A 707 -63.35 20.24 23.33
CA ASN A 707 -62.67 19.23 24.17
C ASN A 707 -63.34 17.82 24.21
N VAL A 708 -62.71 16.69 24.58
CA VAL A 708 -61.31 16.23 24.85
C VAL A 708 -61.37 14.68 25.08
N GLU A 709 -60.23 13.98 25.05
CA GLU A 709 -59.94 12.63 25.62
C GLU A 709 -60.23 11.30 24.85
N VAL A 710 -59.13 10.52 24.76
CA VAL A 710 -58.95 9.05 24.86
C VAL A 710 -59.48 8.06 23.78
N SER A 711 -58.49 7.35 23.23
CA SER A 711 -58.48 5.95 22.73
C SER A 711 -58.97 5.61 21.32
N CYS A 712 -58.31 4.59 20.77
CA CYS A 712 -58.46 4.09 19.41
C CYS A 712 -59.74 3.23 19.26
N GLY A 713 -60.44 3.41 18.15
CA GLY A 713 -61.48 2.49 17.69
C GLY A 713 -61.64 2.65 16.18
N CYS A 714 -61.17 1.67 15.42
CA CYS A 714 -61.35 1.66 13.97
C CYS A 714 -62.80 1.36 13.63
N ASP A 715 -63.36 2.11 12.69
CA ASP A 715 -64.44 1.62 11.84
C ASP A 715 -64.36 2.29 10.47
N GLY A 716 -64.50 1.49 9.42
CA GLY A 716 -64.52 1.98 8.05
C GLY A 716 -65.56 1.23 7.24
N SER A 717 -66.21 1.92 6.31
CA SER A 717 -66.66 1.35 5.02
C SER A 717 -67.54 2.32 4.24
N SER A 718 -67.25 2.46 2.92
CA SER A 718 -68.27 2.25 1.89
C SER A 718 -67.65 2.11 0.48
N LYS A 719 -67.50 0.84 0.06
CA LYS A 719 -67.80 0.29 -1.28
C LYS A 719 -67.11 0.89 -2.52
N ARG A 720 -66.23 0.10 -3.14
CA ARG A 720 -66.50 -0.84 -4.27
C ARG A 720 -65.20 -1.61 -4.59
N ASP A 721 -65.14 -2.89 -4.96
CA ASP A 721 -66.09 -4.02 -5.01
C ASP A 721 -65.27 -5.35 -4.93
N ASP A 722 -65.86 -6.41 -4.34
CA ASP A 722 -65.67 -7.87 -4.57
C ASP A 722 -64.25 -8.53 -4.43
N ASP A 723 -64.05 -9.75 -3.87
CA ASP A 723 -64.94 -10.80 -3.34
C ASP A 723 -64.19 -11.79 -2.39
N LYS A 724 -64.88 -12.41 -1.41
CA LYS A 724 -64.56 -13.68 -0.65
C LYS A 724 -63.20 -13.87 0.08
N THR A 725 -63.09 -14.46 1.29
CA THR A 725 -64.06 -14.93 2.32
C THR A 725 -63.36 -15.21 3.68
N MET A 726 -64.02 -14.84 4.79
CA MET A 726 -64.20 -15.56 6.10
C MET A 726 -63.05 -16.40 6.72
N GLU A 727 -62.52 -16.01 7.90
CA GLU A 727 -62.87 -16.51 9.28
C GLU A 727 -61.82 -17.55 9.78
N GLU A 728 -61.56 -17.83 11.07
CA GLU A 728 -62.22 -17.44 12.32
C GLU A 728 -61.22 -17.41 13.53
N THR A 729 -61.44 -16.40 14.40
CA THR A 729 -61.11 -16.16 15.83
C THR A 729 -60.40 -17.16 16.79
N LYS A 730 -59.93 -16.57 17.92
CA LYS A 730 -59.86 -17.05 19.34
C LYS A 730 -58.54 -17.52 19.97
N ASP A 731 -58.04 -16.64 20.83
CA ASP A 731 -57.86 -16.79 22.29
C ASP A 731 -56.94 -17.86 22.92
N ARG A 732 -55.98 -17.32 23.69
CA ARG A 732 -55.53 -17.75 25.02
C ARG A 732 -54.80 -19.10 25.23
N LYS A 733 -53.47 -18.92 25.40
CA LYS A 733 -52.73 -19.09 26.69
C LYS A 733 -52.31 -20.51 27.10
N VAL A 734 -51.15 -20.54 27.76
CA VAL A 734 -50.57 -21.60 28.64
C VAL A 734 -49.52 -22.53 27.99
N GLU A 735 -48.28 -22.26 28.38
CA GLU A 735 -47.16 -23.15 28.76
C GLU A 735 -46.67 -24.29 27.85
N VAL A 736 -45.40 -24.14 27.44
CA VAL A 736 -44.27 -25.06 27.69
C VAL A 736 -44.55 -26.58 27.57
N SER A 737 -43.99 -27.21 26.54
CA SER A 737 -42.84 -28.11 26.73
C SER A 737 -42.26 -28.69 25.42
N CYS A 738 -40.99 -29.08 25.55
CA CYS A 738 -40.06 -29.72 24.61
C CYS A 738 -40.63 -30.70 23.56
N GLY A 739 -40.04 -30.69 22.36
CA GLY A 739 -40.15 -31.77 21.38
C GLY A 739 -39.26 -31.58 20.15
N TYR A 740 -38.18 -32.36 20.06
CA TYR A 740 -37.48 -32.62 18.79
C TYR A 740 -38.45 -33.36 17.84
N ASP A 741 -38.55 -32.98 16.56
CA ASP A 741 -37.78 -33.63 15.47
C ASP A 741 -37.92 -32.82 14.16
N GLY A 742 -36.99 -32.99 13.23
CA GLY A 742 -36.86 -32.12 12.05
C GLY A 742 -37.58 -32.60 10.78
N SER A 743 -37.94 -31.66 9.91
CA SER A 743 -38.14 -31.90 8.46
C SER A 743 -37.89 -30.63 7.65
N LYS A 744 -36.99 -30.74 6.68
CA LYS A 744 -36.62 -29.75 5.65
C LYS A 744 -37.85 -29.26 4.85
N ASN A 745 -37.90 -28.04 4.30
CA ASN A 745 -37.16 -27.61 3.11
C ASN A 745 -37.16 -26.07 2.92
N ASP A 746 -36.04 -25.58 2.38
CA ASP A 746 -35.85 -24.56 1.32
C ASP A 746 -36.61 -23.21 1.34
N GLY A 747 -35.81 -22.13 1.33
CA GLY A 747 -36.25 -20.75 1.11
C GLY A 747 -35.10 -19.77 1.25
N ASP A 748 -34.29 -19.60 0.21
CA ASP A 748 -33.20 -18.62 0.17
C ASP A 748 -33.72 -17.18 0.29
N GLU A 749 -33.24 -16.42 1.26
CA GLU A 749 -32.97 -14.99 1.05
C GLU A 749 -31.87 -14.47 2.00
N LYS A 750 -31.05 -13.56 1.49
CA LYS A 750 -29.78 -13.12 2.11
C LYS A 750 -30.02 -12.06 3.18
N MET A 751 -29.31 -12.13 4.29
CA MET A 751 -29.04 -10.97 5.16
C MET A 751 -27.54 -10.80 5.36
N GLU A 752 -27.08 -9.55 5.19
CA GLU A 752 -25.76 -9.11 5.63
C GLU A 752 -25.74 -9.05 7.16
N GLU A 753 -24.74 -9.65 7.81
CA GLU A 753 -24.58 -9.53 9.26
C GLU A 753 -23.25 -8.84 9.61
N THR A 754 -23.32 -7.55 9.94
CA THR A 754 -22.23 -6.81 10.59
C THR A 754 -22.17 -7.17 12.07
N LYS A 755 -21.13 -7.89 12.50
CA LYS A 755 -20.82 -8.08 13.93
C LYS A 755 -19.34 -7.90 14.20
N ASP A 756 -19.03 -6.81 14.92
CA ASP A 756 -17.77 -6.69 15.64
C ASP A 756 -18.02 -5.93 16.96
N LYS A 757 -18.42 -6.68 17.98
CA LYS A 757 -18.50 -6.26 19.39
C LYS A 757 -18.36 -7.48 20.29
N THR A 758 -17.12 -7.83 20.62
CA THR A 758 -16.84 -8.80 21.68
C THR A 758 -17.11 -8.15 23.04
N VAL A 759 -17.90 -8.83 23.87
CA VAL A 759 -18.20 -8.43 25.25
C VAL A 759 -17.28 -9.18 26.19
N GLU A 760 -16.59 -8.48 27.09
CA GLU A 760 -15.94 -9.12 28.24
C GLU A 760 -16.98 -9.62 29.23
N VAL A 761 -16.82 -10.86 29.71
CA VAL A 761 -17.66 -11.44 30.76
C VAL A 761 -16.80 -11.71 31.99
N SER A 762 -17.10 -10.98 33.06
CA SER A 762 -16.57 -11.19 34.40
C SER A 762 -17.31 -12.32 35.14
N CYS A 763 -16.58 -13.14 35.89
CA CYS A 763 -17.08 -13.82 37.08
C CYS A 763 -15.95 -13.84 38.13
N GLY A 764 -16.20 -13.27 39.31
CA GLY A 764 -15.26 -13.30 40.44
C GLY A 764 -15.77 -14.16 41.60
N CYS A 765 -14.97 -14.26 42.66
CA CYS A 765 -15.43 -14.70 43.99
C CYS A 765 -14.56 -14.06 45.09
N ASP A 766 -15.25 -13.46 46.06
CA ASP A 766 -14.91 -13.26 47.47
C ASP A 766 -13.45 -13.10 47.95
N GLY A 767 -13.21 -11.96 48.61
CA GLY A 767 -13.18 -12.06 50.08
C GLY A 767 -12.03 -11.38 50.84
N SER A 768 -12.44 -10.46 51.72
CA SER A 768 -11.73 -10.02 52.95
C SER A 768 -10.83 -8.79 52.87
N LYS A 769 -11.15 -7.85 53.76
CA LYS A 769 -10.45 -6.60 54.05
C LYS A 769 -9.13 -6.85 54.80
N ASN A 770 -8.20 -5.91 54.70
CA ASN A 770 -7.74 -5.17 55.87
C ASN A 770 -7.13 -3.83 55.43
N ASP A 771 -7.47 -2.77 56.17
CA ASP A 771 -6.88 -1.45 56.04
C ASP A 771 -5.55 -1.40 56.79
N GLU A 772 -4.53 -0.70 56.27
CA GLU A 772 -3.53 -0.01 57.10
C GLU A 772 -2.83 1.09 56.27
N ASP A 773 -2.91 2.33 56.75
CA ASP A 773 -2.28 3.52 56.16
C ASP A 773 -0.77 3.54 56.46
N GLU A 774 0.08 3.82 55.48
CA GLU A 774 1.33 4.55 55.74
C GLU A 774 1.77 5.42 54.55
N LYS A 775 2.46 6.53 54.85
CA LYS A 775 2.73 7.66 53.94
C LYS A 775 4.15 7.63 53.38
N MET A 776 4.32 8.21 52.17
CA MET A 776 5.51 8.94 51.65
C MET A 776 6.86 8.17 51.69
N GLU A 777 7.79 8.29 50.74
CA GLU A 777 8.18 9.43 49.92
C GLU A 777 8.94 8.92 48.66
N GLU A 778 9.46 9.81 47.80
CA GLU A 778 10.13 9.45 46.53
C GLU A 778 11.39 8.57 46.71
N THR A 779 11.68 7.69 45.73
CA THR A 779 12.95 7.77 44.98
C THR A 779 12.94 6.94 43.69
N LYS A 780 13.86 7.31 42.78
CA LYS A 780 14.11 6.68 41.49
C LYS A 780 14.88 5.36 41.67
N ASP A 781 14.49 4.31 40.96
CA ASP A 781 15.28 3.77 39.86
C ASP A 781 14.52 2.64 39.15
N GLY A 782 14.94 2.32 37.91
CA GLY A 782 14.13 1.50 37.00
C GLY A 782 14.37 -0.01 37.09
N LYS A 783 13.45 -0.73 36.44
CA LYS A 783 13.51 -2.17 36.09
C LYS A 783 13.39 -3.14 37.27
N VAL A 784 12.56 -4.16 37.09
CA VAL A 784 12.92 -5.60 37.20
C VAL A 784 11.67 -6.44 36.97
N GLU A 785 11.81 -7.50 36.16
CA GLU A 785 10.84 -8.60 36.07
C GLU A 785 10.94 -9.46 37.33
N VAL A 786 9.81 -9.86 37.94
CA VAL A 786 9.83 -10.98 38.90
C VAL A 786 8.70 -11.96 38.58
N SER A 787 9.11 -13.11 38.05
CA SER A 787 8.39 -14.39 38.11
C SER A 787 8.06 -14.75 39.57
N CYS A 788 6.94 -15.39 39.88
CA CYS A 788 6.83 -16.87 39.88
C CYS A 788 5.52 -17.27 40.57
N CYS A 789 4.96 -18.42 40.19
CA CYS A 789 4.41 -19.50 41.04
C CYS A 789 3.78 -20.56 40.10
N GLY A 790 3.99 -21.86 40.23
CA GLY A 790 4.75 -22.63 41.22
C GLY A 790 3.87 -23.63 41.99
N CYS A 791 3.72 -24.85 41.44
CA CYS A 791 3.25 -26.09 42.09
C CYS A 791 3.95 -27.25 41.32
N ASP A 792 4.78 -28.08 41.95
CA ASP A 792 4.43 -29.34 42.67
C ASP A 792 3.91 -30.45 41.72
N GLU A 793 4.30 -31.72 41.81
CA GLU A 793 5.35 -32.43 42.58
C GLU A 793 5.60 -33.78 41.85
N SER A 794 6.82 -34.32 41.83
CA SER A 794 7.06 -35.78 41.88
C SER A 794 8.56 -36.12 41.97
N LYS A 795 8.85 -37.21 42.71
CA LYS A 795 10.20 -37.71 42.98
C LYS A 795 10.52 -38.88 42.05
N ASN A 796 11.81 -39.04 41.72
CA ASN A 796 12.55 -40.28 41.97
C ASN A 796 14.05 -40.11 41.65
N ASP A 797 14.87 -40.48 42.64
CA ASP A 797 16.20 -41.11 42.59
C ASP A 797 16.92 -41.25 41.23
N ASP A 798 18.17 -40.81 41.14
CA ASP A 798 19.32 -41.69 41.43
C ASP A 798 20.68 -40.96 41.51
N ASP A 799 21.67 -41.61 42.15
CA ASP A 799 23.03 -41.11 42.41
C ASP A 799 23.89 -40.87 41.15
N GLN A 800 24.72 -39.81 41.15
CA GLN A 800 26.18 -39.99 41.08
C GLN A 800 27.01 -38.77 41.53
N LYS A 801 28.16 -39.06 42.15
CA LYS A 801 29.07 -38.10 42.79
C LYS A 801 30.15 -37.56 41.85
N MET A 802 30.58 -36.34 42.17
CA MET A 802 31.97 -35.84 42.22
C MET A 802 33.00 -36.45 41.26
N GLU A 803 33.72 -35.58 40.54
CA GLU A 803 35.10 -35.31 40.97
C GLU A 803 35.53 -33.86 40.66
N GLU A 804 36.18 -33.22 41.63
CA GLU A 804 36.80 -31.91 41.47
C GLU A 804 38.15 -32.04 40.76
N THR A 805 38.51 -31.05 39.94
CA THR A 805 39.92 -30.62 39.86
C THR A 805 39.98 -29.10 39.87
N LYS A 806 40.36 -28.55 41.03
CA LYS A 806 40.88 -27.19 41.13
C LYS A 806 42.35 -27.21 40.74
N GLU A 807 42.78 -26.23 39.95
CA GLU A 807 44.08 -25.59 40.23
C GLU A 807 43.99 -24.06 40.01
N GLU A 808 43.84 -23.40 41.15
CA GLU A 808 44.17 -22.01 41.47
C GLU A 808 45.66 -21.71 41.17
N ILE A 809 46.23 -20.49 41.11
CA ILE A 809 45.81 -19.06 41.14
C ILE A 809 47.06 -18.25 40.69
N LYS A 810 46.90 -17.01 40.17
CA LYS A 810 47.70 -15.76 40.39
C LYS A 810 47.74 -14.87 39.14
N GLU A 811 47.01 -13.73 39.15
CA GLU A 811 47.41 -12.38 39.64
C GLU A 811 48.15 -11.57 38.54
N GLY A 812 47.84 -10.29 38.26
CA GLY A 812 46.83 -9.37 38.79
C GLY A 812 46.31 -8.42 37.68
N CYS A 813 45.14 -7.77 37.78
CA CYS A 813 44.69 -6.75 38.75
C CYS A 813 44.90 -5.32 38.22
N GLY A 814 43.81 -4.54 38.07
CA GLY A 814 43.82 -3.21 37.45
C GLY A 814 42.42 -2.56 37.31
N CYS A 815 41.62 -2.58 38.38
CA CYS A 815 40.27 -2.00 38.44
C CYS A 815 40.27 -0.47 38.30
N LYS A 816 39.37 0.11 37.47
CA LYS A 816 38.01 0.64 37.75
C LYS A 816 37.96 1.94 38.56
N GLY A 817 37.13 2.85 38.05
CA GLY A 817 36.33 3.85 38.77
C GLY A 817 35.00 3.95 38.01
#